data_AF-A0A9E7FRR0-F1
#
_entry.id   AF-A0A9E7FRR0-F1
#
_cell.length_a   1.000
_cell.length_b   1.000
_cell.length_c   1.000
_cell.angle_alpha   90.00
_cell.angle_beta   90.00
_cell.angle_gamma   90.00
#
_symmetry.space_group_name_H-M   'P 1'
#
loop_
_entity.id
_entity.type
_entity.pdbx_description
1 polymer ?
#
loop_
_entity_poly.entity_id
_entity_poly.type
_entity_poly.pdbx_seq_one_letter_code
_entity_poly.pdbx_strand_id
1 'polypeptide(L)'
;MALNLAHQIGTLRGTPVVSETAASAGGDQPSAAAVSTAALRKPQTTGAPNLRCRIQRASGQGELDSVSPPMSPCRSPALAATRPDLSVACQALVADVEPATADEKAVREYLGGGGEGGVGKGKGVPVYVMLPLDTVRPRGGLNRRKAMNASLMALKSAGVEGVMVDVWWGLVERERPGEYEWGGYDDLMEMARRIGLKVQAVMSFHQCGGNVGDSCTIPLPQWVLEEMDNDPDLAYTDQCGRRNYEYVSLGCDTLPVLKGRTPIQCYADFMRAFRDHFRHLLGSTIVEIQVGMGPAGELRYPSYPELHGTWKFPGIGAFQCYDKYMLSSLKAAALEAGKPEWGHGGPTDAGGYNNWPEDTTFFRHDGGWNGPYGEFFLSWYSQMLLEHGERILSSATSVFDSTGVKISVKVAGIHWHYSTRSHAPELTAGYYNTRFRDGYLPIARMLGRHGAVFNFTCVEMRDGEQPSEACCRPEGLVKQVAAAAREAGVALAGENALPRYDEMAHEQIVNTATVEAGGEKMAAFTYLRMGPELFQPENWRRFVAFVKKMAEGREGVGPCRELVEREAERSVHATGPLVQEAADLQEDQSGLLRPINTKTLVHAQYRYRLLQKSAASAVSRIQKGLIRYLYLVVDLSRAASEMDYCRSRMVAIAKCAEAFVREFYDQNPLSHIGIVTTKDGITHRLTDFHFKELLLEHAPPPPAVAEYAVANLIKMGFPQRGAEGVIAICSCHKDVKIGRGYTCPRCKARVCEVVNFQLNVGFVV
;
A
#
# COMPACT_ATOMS: atom_id res chain seq x y z
N MET A 1 10.77 34.66 -10.74
CA MET A 1 12.17 34.99 -10.39
C MET A 1 12.15 35.41 -8.92
N ALA A 2 12.79 34.66 -8.02
CA ALA A 2 14.16 34.90 -7.51
C ALA A 2 14.18 35.95 -6.36
N LEU A 3 14.88 35.77 -5.23
CA LEU A 3 15.71 34.64 -4.75
C LEU A 3 15.84 34.66 -3.20
N ASN A 4 15.82 33.48 -2.59
CA ASN A 4 16.67 33.01 -1.47
C ASN A 4 17.35 34.05 -0.54
N LEU A 5 16.96 34.10 0.74
CA LEU A 5 17.74 34.80 1.79
C LEU A 5 17.53 34.23 3.21
N ALA A 6 18.19 33.10 3.52
CA ALA A 6 18.17 32.49 4.86
C ALA A 6 19.54 31.90 5.25
N HIS A 7 20.61 32.72 5.23
CA HIS A 7 21.98 32.27 5.53
C HIS A 7 22.76 33.28 6.42
N GLN A 8 22.18 33.73 7.53
CA GLN A 8 22.82 34.68 8.46
C GLN A 8 22.75 34.32 9.96
N ILE A 9 23.04 33.06 10.30
CA ILE A 9 23.66 32.74 11.61
C ILE A 9 24.85 31.80 11.34
N GLY A 10 26.07 32.27 11.59
CA GLY A 10 27.29 31.44 11.44
C GLY A 10 28.61 32.19 11.19
N THR A 11 28.57 33.42 10.68
CA THR A 11 29.75 34.21 10.28
C THR A 11 30.44 34.95 11.44
N LEU A 12 30.74 34.25 12.55
CA LEU A 12 31.53 34.77 13.69
C LEU A 12 32.53 33.74 14.26
N ARG A 13 33.06 32.83 13.43
CA ARG A 13 34.20 31.96 13.79
C ARG A 13 35.21 31.86 12.64
N GLY A 14 36.38 32.49 12.81
CA GLY A 14 37.53 32.29 11.91
C GLY A 14 38.48 33.47 11.77
N THR A 15 38.03 34.70 12.03
CA THR A 15 38.83 35.92 11.86
C THR A 15 39.95 36.00 12.93
N PRO A 16 41.23 36.11 12.55
CA PRO A 16 42.30 36.41 13.50
C PRO A 16 42.26 37.90 13.88
N VAL A 17 42.53 38.20 15.15
CA VAL A 17 42.76 39.58 15.61
C VAL A 17 44.20 39.96 15.26
N VAL A 18 44.37 41.06 14.52
CA VAL A 18 45.68 41.62 14.17
C VAL A 18 46.02 42.73 15.17
N SER A 19 47.26 42.72 15.69
CA SER A 19 47.79 43.82 16.51
C SER A 19 48.43 44.87 15.59
N GLU A 20 48.11 46.14 15.78
CA GLU A 20 48.67 47.23 14.99
C GLU A 20 50.03 47.70 15.50
N THR A 21 51.00 47.87 14.59
CA THR A 21 52.12 48.81 14.72
C THR A 21 52.61 49.23 13.33
N ALA A 22 52.48 50.53 13.00
CA ALA A 22 53.28 51.37 12.08
C ALA A 22 53.83 50.81 10.73
N ALA A 23 53.78 51.49 9.57
CA ALA A 23 53.25 52.82 9.22
C ALA A 23 53.07 52.98 7.67
N SER A 24 52.40 54.07 7.25
CA SER A 24 52.46 54.85 5.96
C SER A 24 53.23 54.25 4.73
N ALA A 25 52.78 54.36 3.46
CA ALA A 25 51.96 55.41 2.80
C ALA A 25 51.43 55.03 1.38
N GLY A 26 50.32 55.67 0.95
CA GLY A 26 50.03 56.23 -0.41
C GLY A 26 49.95 55.36 -1.70
N GLY A 27 49.05 55.73 -2.65
CA GLY A 27 49.28 55.48 -4.10
C GLY A 27 48.15 54.97 -5.02
N ASP A 28 47.14 55.80 -5.33
CA ASP A 28 46.47 55.99 -6.64
C ASP A 28 45.73 54.88 -7.46
N GLN A 29 45.11 55.33 -8.56
CA GLN A 29 44.00 54.78 -9.39
C GLN A 29 44.44 54.49 -10.87
N PRO A 30 43.55 54.32 -11.90
CA PRO A 30 42.52 53.29 -12.15
C PRO A 30 42.58 52.75 -13.63
N SER A 31 41.42 52.31 -14.18
CA SER A 31 41.09 52.09 -15.61
C SER A 31 41.51 50.73 -16.20
N ALA A 32 40.90 50.17 -17.26
CA ALA A 32 39.83 50.65 -18.16
C ALA A 32 38.89 49.49 -18.60
N ALA A 33 37.83 49.79 -19.37
CA ALA A 33 36.94 48.80 -19.99
C ALA A 33 36.87 48.94 -21.53
N ALA A 34 36.65 47.83 -22.26
CA ALA A 34 36.40 47.80 -23.71
C ALA A 34 35.65 46.51 -24.13
N VAL A 35 35.11 46.47 -25.35
CA VAL A 35 34.14 45.45 -25.83
C VAL A 35 34.45 45.01 -27.28
N SER A 36 34.02 43.80 -27.66
CA SER A 36 33.44 43.43 -28.99
C SER A 36 34.18 42.46 -29.94
N THR A 37 33.39 41.51 -30.48
CA THR A 37 33.37 40.90 -31.84
C THR A 37 34.55 40.12 -32.49
N ALA A 38 34.29 38.82 -32.70
CA ALA A 38 34.28 38.09 -34.00
C ALA A 38 35.57 37.67 -34.78
N ALA A 39 35.88 36.36 -34.69
CA ALA A 39 36.20 35.38 -35.77
C ALA A 39 37.27 35.61 -36.88
N LEU A 40 38.28 34.71 -36.98
CA LEU A 40 38.56 33.90 -38.20
C LEU A 40 39.47 32.64 -37.96
N ARG A 41 40.00 32.02 -39.04
CA ARG A 41 40.38 30.57 -39.19
C ARG A 41 41.89 30.21 -39.13
N LYS A 42 42.17 28.95 -38.72
CA LYS A 42 43.16 27.90 -39.17
C LYS A 42 44.51 28.26 -39.86
N PRO A 43 45.56 27.45 -39.62
CA PRO A 43 46.06 26.40 -40.58
C PRO A 43 45.73 24.94 -40.10
N GLN A 44 45.72 23.82 -40.85
CA GLN A 44 46.54 23.22 -41.93
C GLN A 44 47.92 22.69 -41.48
N THR A 45 48.41 21.48 -41.82
CA THR A 45 47.98 20.34 -42.68
C THR A 45 47.96 19.00 -41.86
N THR A 46 47.82 17.74 -42.32
CA THR A 46 47.66 17.00 -43.61
C THR A 46 46.31 16.23 -43.63
N GLY A 47 46.05 15.00 -44.15
CA GLY A 47 46.79 13.91 -44.84
C GLY A 47 45.86 12.70 -45.15
N ALA A 48 46.25 11.73 -46.01
CA ALA A 48 45.41 10.55 -46.42
C ALA A 48 46.24 9.39 -47.03
N PRO A 49 45.70 8.17 -47.34
CA PRO A 49 44.80 7.98 -48.51
C PRO A 49 43.70 6.87 -48.46
N ASN A 50 42.64 7.05 -49.27
CA ASN A 50 41.87 6.03 -50.03
C ASN A 50 41.01 4.95 -49.30
N LEU A 51 39.88 4.45 -49.84
CA LEU A 51 39.17 4.74 -51.11
C LEU A 51 37.62 4.55 -51.01
N ARG A 52 36.92 4.89 -52.11
CA ARG A 52 35.45 4.90 -52.35
C ARG A 52 34.91 3.49 -52.69
N CYS A 53 33.60 3.18 -52.70
CA CYS A 53 32.53 3.85 -53.50
C CYS A 53 31.09 3.75 -52.94
N ARG A 54 30.13 4.39 -53.64
CA ARG A 54 28.75 4.72 -53.22
C ARG A 54 27.87 4.99 -54.46
N ILE A 55 26.54 4.98 -54.28
CA ILE A 55 25.46 5.42 -55.22
C ILE A 55 25.34 4.59 -56.53
N GLN A 56 24.20 4.57 -57.26
CA GLN A 56 23.09 5.55 -57.34
C GLN A 56 21.69 4.94 -57.63
N ARG A 57 20.62 5.74 -57.43
CA ARG A 57 19.22 5.45 -57.82
C ARG A 57 18.92 5.89 -59.26
N ALA A 58 17.91 5.26 -59.88
CA ALA A 58 17.10 5.78 -60.99
C ALA A 58 15.59 5.48 -60.71
N SER A 59 14.65 5.91 -61.57
CA SER A 59 13.26 6.19 -61.18
C SER A 59 12.16 5.74 -62.15
N GLY A 60 10.95 5.56 -61.60
CA GLY A 60 9.65 5.44 -62.29
C GLY A 60 8.95 4.09 -62.06
N GLN A 61 7.63 3.91 -62.27
CA GLN A 61 6.45 4.80 -62.10
C GLN A 61 5.18 3.94 -62.36
N GLY A 62 4.05 4.27 -61.71
CA GLY A 62 2.74 3.61 -61.86
C GLY A 62 2.57 2.32 -61.05
N GLU A 63 1.38 1.86 -60.67
CA GLU A 63 0.06 2.46 -60.35
C GLU A 63 -0.93 1.27 -60.19
N LEU A 64 -1.78 1.28 -59.15
CA LEU A 64 -3.03 0.48 -59.04
C LEU A 64 -2.86 -1.08 -59.00
N ASP A 65 -3.78 -1.90 -58.45
CA ASP A 65 -4.98 -1.65 -57.63
C ASP A 65 -5.16 -2.79 -56.57
N SER A 66 -6.38 -2.95 -56.05
CA SER A 66 -6.76 -3.61 -54.79
C SER A 66 -7.49 -4.97 -54.93
N VAL A 67 -8.04 -5.46 -53.79
CA VAL A 67 -9.01 -6.58 -53.60
C VAL A 67 -8.43 -7.99 -53.32
N SER A 68 -9.20 -8.82 -52.60
CA SER A 68 -8.82 -10.13 -52.04
C SER A 68 -9.78 -11.29 -52.46
N PRO A 69 -10.02 -12.35 -51.66
CA PRO A 69 -9.78 -13.76 -52.04
C PRO A 69 -11.02 -14.51 -52.58
N PRO A 70 -10.90 -15.84 -52.85
CA PRO A 70 -11.76 -16.78 -52.09
C PRO A 70 -11.23 -18.22 -51.83
N MET A 71 -11.67 -18.80 -50.69
CA MET A 71 -12.25 -20.16 -50.49
C MET A 71 -11.58 -21.46 -51.07
N SER A 72 -11.19 -22.38 -50.16
CA SER A 72 -11.71 -23.78 -49.96
C SER A 72 -11.97 -24.79 -51.12
N PRO A 73 -12.04 -26.14 -50.88
CA PRO A 73 -11.48 -26.99 -49.80
C PRO A 73 -11.04 -28.44 -50.24
N CYS A 74 -10.70 -29.30 -49.26
CA CYS A 74 -10.80 -30.79 -49.23
C CYS A 74 -9.97 -31.70 -50.17
N ARG A 75 -9.20 -32.64 -49.59
CA ARG A 75 -9.49 -34.12 -49.54
C ARG A 75 -8.32 -34.94 -48.93
N SER A 76 -8.64 -36.12 -48.40
CA SER A 76 -7.68 -37.15 -47.95
C SER A 76 -7.97 -38.49 -48.64
N PRO A 77 -6.95 -39.34 -48.83
CA PRO A 77 -6.98 -40.70 -48.28
C PRO A 77 -5.57 -41.20 -47.82
N ALA A 78 -5.32 -42.45 -47.42
CA ALA A 78 -5.94 -43.32 -46.39
C ALA A 78 -5.29 -44.74 -46.48
N LEU A 79 -4.94 -45.35 -45.33
CA LEU A 79 -4.56 -46.79 -45.16
C LEU A 79 -3.24 -47.25 -45.85
N ALA A 80 -2.54 -48.32 -45.45
CA ALA A 80 -2.76 -49.33 -44.39
C ALA A 80 -1.42 -49.92 -43.83
N ALA A 81 -1.52 -50.65 -42.69
CA ALA A 81 -0.63 -51.75 -42.21
C ALA A 81 0.83 -51.39 -41.78
N THR A 82 1.52 -52.09 -40.86
CA THR A 82 1.24 -53.31 -40.02
C THR A 82 1.70 -53.14 -38.55
N ARG A 83 1.04 -53.83 -37.61
CA ARG A 83 1.52 -54.24 -36.25
C ARG A 83 1.75 -55.77 -36.25
N PRO A 84 2.59 -56.38 -35.36
CA PRO A 84 2.31 -56.68 -33.92
C PRO A 84 3.58 -56.56 -33.01
N ASP A 85 3.66 -56.83 -31.70
CA ASP A 85 2.73 -57.07 -30.55
C ASP A 85 3.47 -56.63 -29.24
N LEU A 86 2.85 -56.17 -28.15
CA LEU A 86 2.30 -56.93 -26.98
C LEU A 86 3.24 -58.01 -26.39
N SER A 87 3.31 -58.28 -25.08
CA SER A 87 2.70 -57.75 -23.82
C SER A 87 3.74 -57.99 -22.67
N VAL A 88 3.58 -57.74 -21.37
CA VAL A 88 2.50 -57.49 -20.36
C VAL A 88 3.09 -56.44 -19.37
N ALA A 89 2.43 -55.66 -18.52
CA ALA A 89 1.10 -55.62 -17.89
C ALA A 89 0.48 -54.20 -18.03
N CYS A 90 -0.82 -53.92 -17.88
CA CYS A 90 -1.89 -54.35 -16.94
C CYS A 90 -1.76 -53.71 -15.53
N GLN A 91 -2.44 -52.59 -15.22
CA GLN A 91 -3.90 -52.31 -15.12
C GLN A 91 -4.48 -52.58 -13.73
N ALA A 92 -4.97 -51.53 -13.08
CA ALA A 92 -5.99 -51.56 -12.03
C ALA A 92 -6.72 -50.20 -11.98
N LEU A 93 -7.99 -50.18 -11.55
CA LEU A 93 -8.77 -49.00 -11.14
C LEU A 93 -9.22 -47.97 -12.20
N VAL A 94 -9.69 -48.39 -13.38
CA VAL A 94 -10.79 -47.68 -14.09
C VAL A 94 -11.71 -48.69 -14.81
N ALA A 95 -12.80 -49.11 -14.16
CA ALA A 95 -14.05 -49.64 -14.75
C ALA A 95 -15.11 -49.84 -13.65
N ASP A 96 -16.39 -49.93 -14.06
CA ASP A 96 -17.61 -50.28 -13.30
C ASP A 96 -18.53 -49.15 -12.82
N VAL A 97 -19.02 -48.32 -13.78
CA VAL A 97 -20.41 -47.80 -13.77
C VAL A 97 -20.96 -47.80 -15.20
N GLU A 98 -21.87 -48.74 -15.51
CA GLU A 98 -22.69 -48.71 -16.73
C GLU A 98 -23.87 -47.71 -16.60
N PRO A 99 -24.45 -47.20 -17.71
CA PRO A 99 -25.40 -46.09 -17.66
C PRO A 99 -26.80 -46.51 -17.20
N ALA A 100 -27.19 -46.11 -15.99
CA ALA A 100 -28.55 -46.27 -15.51
C ALA A 100 -29.54 -45.37 -16.28
N THR A 101 -30.65 -45.96 -16.73
CA THR A 101 -31.75 -45.25 -17.40
C THR A 101 -32.45 -44.27 -16.46
N ALA A 102 -32.96 -43.16 -17.00
CA ALA A 102 -33.70 -42.16 -16.24
C ALA A 102 -34.96 -42.75 -15.58
N ASP A 103 -35.11 -42.54 -14.27
CA ASP A 103 -36.34 -42.82 -13.52
C ASP A 103 -37.08 -41.49 -13.28
N GLU A 104 -38.15 -41.24 -14.04
CA GLU A 104 -38.87 -39.95 -14.09
C GLU A 104 -39.67 -39.62 -12.81
N LYS A 105 -39.45 -40.34 -11.70
CA LYS A 105 -40.31 -40.29 -10.51
C LYS A 105 -39.79 -39.44 -9.34
N ALA A 106 -38.62 -38.82 -9.45
CA ALA A 106 -38.07 -37.90 -8.44
C ALA A 106 -38.26 -36.40 -8.76
N VAL A 107 -38.80 -36.05 -9.94
CA VAL A 107 -38.80 -34.67 -10.47
C VAL A 107 -40.16 -33.95 -10.31
N ARG A 108 -41.12 -34.55 -9.57
CA ARG A 108 -42.53 -34.10 -9.56
C ARG A 108 -43.08 -33.66 -8.19
N GLU A 109 -42.22 -33.19 -7.28
CA GLU A 109 -42.63 -32.70 -5.95
C GLU A 109 -42.02 -31.33 -5.58
N TYR A 110 -41.58 -30.56 -6.57
CA TYR A 110 -40.99 -29.21 -6.39
C TYR A 110 -41.73 -28.07 -7.13
N LEU A 111 -42.97 -28.31 -7.57
CA LEU A 111 -43.85 -27.28 -8.18
C LEU A 111 -45.29 -27.42 -7.63
N GLY A 112 -45.56 -26.81 -6.48
CA GLY A 112 -46.89 -26.87 -5.86
C GLY A 112 -46.98 -26.25 -4.46
N GLY A 113 -46.80 -24.93 -4.33
CA GLY A 113 -47.01 -24.23 -3.07
C GLY A 113 -46.48 -22.80 -3.09
N GLY A 114 -47.39 -21.81 -3.17
CA GLY A 114 -47.04 -20.41 -2.97
C GLY A 114 -47.25 -20.01 -1.51
N GLY A 115 -46.21 -19.50 -0.85
CA GLY A 115 -46.27 -19.01 0.54
C GLY A 115 -44.90 -19.01 1.24
N GLU A 116 -44.52 -17.85 1.76
CA GLU A 116 -43.59 -17.67 2.90
C GLU A 116 -42.33 -18.57 2.96
N GLY A 117 -41.41 -18.39 1.99
CA GLY A 117 -40.13 -19.10 1.94
C GLY A 117 -39.10 -18.60 2.95
N GLY A 118 -39.07 -19.19 4.15
CA GLY A 118 -38.03 -18.93 5.15
C GLY A 118 -36.66 -19.51 4.78
N VAL A 119 -35.61 -18.69 4.77
CA VAL A 119 -34.23 -19.14 4.52
C VAL A 119 -33.72 -19.99 5.68
N GLY A 120 -33.18 -21.17 5.37
CA GLY A 120 -32.58 -22.07 6.36
C GLY A 120 -31.36 -21.45 7.04
N LYS A 121 -31.54 -20.87 8.23
CA LYS A 121 -30.45 -20.30 9.03
C LYS A 121 -29.48 -21.39 9.50
N GLY A 122 -28.22 -21.31 9.04
CA GLY A 122 -27.09 -21.96 9.73
C GLY A 122 -26.95 -21.41 11.16
N LYS A 123 -26.38 -22.21 12.07
CA LYS A 123 -26.30 -21.83 13.50
C LYS A 123 -25.29 -20.71 13.78
N GLY A 124 -24.17 -20.70 13.06
CA GLY A 124 -23.09 -19.71 13.18
C GLY A 124 -23.03 -18.70 12.03
N VAL A 125 -21.94 -17.93 12.01
CA VAL A 125 -21.64 -16.89 11.02
C VAL A 125 -20.64 -17.44 9.98
N PRO A 126 -20.92 -17.34 8.67
CA PRO A 126 -20.01 -17.87 7.65
C PRO A 126 -18.73 -17.04 7.57
N VAL A 127 -17.58 -17.72 7.58
CA VAL A 127 -16.27 -17.11 7.41
C VAL A 127 -15.82 -17.20 5.95
N TYR A 128 -15.42 -16.07 5.40
CA TYR A 128 -14.72 -15.92 4.13
C TYR A 128 -13.28 -15.49 4.40
N VAL A 129 -12.37 -15.69 3.44
CA VAL A 129 -10.98 -15.17 3.52
C VAL A 129 -10.64 -14.35 2.28
N MET A 130 -10.10 -13.15 2.48
CA MET A 130 -9.68 -12.28 1.38
C MET A 130 -8.38 -12.79 0.75
N LEU A 131 -8.33 -12.92 -0.57
CA LEU A 131 -7.16 -13.41 -1.31
C LEU A 131 -6.05 -12.34 -1.39
N PRO A 132 -4.78 -12.69 -1.73
CA PRO A 132 -3.71 -11.73 -1.98
C PRO A 132 -4.10 -10.65 -3.00
N LEU A 133 -3.67 -9.41 -2.78
CA LEU A 133 -3.92 -8.29 -3.70
C LEU A 133 -3.42 -8.58 -5.13
N ASP A 134 -2.29 -9.29 -5.25
CA ASP A 134 -1.66 -9.71 -6.51
C ASP A 134 -2.22 -11.02 -7.08
N THR A 135 -3.46 -11.40 -6.75
CA THR A 135 -4.08 -12.67 -7.22
C THR A 135 -4.12 -12.78 -8.75
N VAL A 136 -4.42 -11.70 -9.48
CA VAL A 136 -4.34 -11.67 -10.94
C VAL A 136 -3.16 -10.83 -11.39
N ARG A 137 -2.41 -11.31 -12.39
CA ARG A 137 -1.21 -10.62 -12.89
C ARG A 137 -1.56 -9.51 -13.90
N PRO A 138 -0.75 -8.44 -14.04
CA PRO A 138 -1.02 -7.32 -14.96
C PRO A 138 -1.07 -7.61 -16.48
N ARG A 139 -0.99 -8.88 -16.89
CA ARG A 139 -1.16 -9.35 -18.28
C ARG A 139 -2.11 -10.55 -18.35
N GLY A 140 -3.09 -10.58 -17.45
CA GLY A 140 -3.98 -11.71 -17.23
C GLY A 140 -3.32 -12.90 -16.55
N GLY A 141 -4.14 -13.93 -16.28
CA GLY A 141 -3.72 -15.20 -15.67
C GLY A 141 -3.55 -15.15 -14.14
N LEU A 142 -4.02 -16.21 -13.48
CA LEU A 142 -3.91 -16.39 -12.04
C LEU A 142 -2.45 -16.46 -11.57
N ASN A 143 -2.12 -15.75 -10.49
CA ASN A 143 -0.79 -15.76 -9.86
C ASN A 143 -0.58 -17.03 -9.01
N ARG A 144 0.64 -17.57 -9.01
CA ARG A 144 1.07 -18.80 -8.32
C ARG A 144 0.00 -19.92 -8.32
N ARG A 145 -0.45 -20.32 -9.53
CA ARG A 145 -1.68 -21.13 -9.72
C ARG A 145 -1.74 -22.37 -8.82
N LYS A 146 -0.62 -23.08 -8.65
CA LYS A 146 -0.57 -24.30 -7.83
C LYS A 146 -0.68 -23.99 -6.33
N ALA A 147 0.07 -23.00 -5.84
CA ALA A 147 0.01 -22.56 -4.45
C ALA A 147 -1.39 -22.02 -4.08
N MET A 148 -2.01 -21.27 -4.99
CA MET A 148 -3.41 -20.81 -4.85
C MET A 148 -4.37 -22.00 -4.71
N ASN A 149 -4.26 -23.02 -5.58
CA ASN A 149 -5.09 -24.23 -5.49
C ASN A 149 -4.92 -24.95 -4.14
N ALA A 150 -3.69 -25.17 -3.68
CA ALA A 150 -3.40 -25.79 -2.38
C ALA A 150 -3.96 -24.95 -1.21
N SER A 151 -3.80 -23.63 -1.26
CA SER A 151 -4.34 -22.68 -0.28
C SER A 151 -5.88 -22.75 -0.21
N LEU A 152 -6.57 -22.74 -1.35
CA LEU A 152 -8.03 -22.85 -1.41
C LEU A 152 -8.53 -24.20 -0.90
N MET A 153 -7.83 -25.30 -1.21
CA MET A 153 -8.16 -26.62 -0.66
C MET A 153 -7.93 -26.69 0.86
N ALA A 154 -6.88 -26.07 1.39
CA ALA A 154 -6.65 -25.95 2.83
C ALA A 154 -7.75 -25.12 3.52
N LEU A 155 -8.13 -23.97 2.96
CA LEU A 155 -9.22 -23.13 3.47
C LEU A 155 -10.56 -23.91 3.48
N LYS A 156 -10.92 -24.59 2.40
CA LYS A 156 -12.15 -25.40 2.36
C LYS A 156 -12.12 -26.50 3.44
N SER A 157 -10.98 -27.15 3.63
CA SER A 157 -10.78 -28.20 4.64
C SER A 157 -10.77 -27.68 6.09
N ALA A 158 -10.51 -26.38 6.30
CA ALA A 158 -10.65 -25.70 7.58
C ALA A 158 -12.11 -25.38 7.95
N GLY A 159 -13.04 -25.48 6.98
CA GLY A 159 -14.46 -25.10 7.16
C GLY A 159 -14.81 -23.70 6.65
N VAL A 160 -13.94 -23.07 5.87
CA VAL A 160 -14.20 -21.76 5.26
C VAL A 160 -15.30 -21.87 4.19
N GLU A 161 -16.23 -20.93 4.19
CA GLU A 161 -17.40 -20.92 3.30
C GLU A 161 -17.02 -20.46 1.88
N GLY A 162 -16.15 -19.47 1.79
CA GLY A 162 -15.71 -18.89 0.53
C GLY A 162 -14.50 -17.96 0.65
N VAL A 163 -14.21 -17.24 -0.42
CA VAL A 163 -13.11 -16.25 -0.49
C VAL A 163 -13.58 -14.93 -1.06
N MET A 164 -12.92 -13.83 -0.68
CA MET A 164 -13.14 -12.51 -1.26
C MET A 164 -11.98 -12.16 -2.21
N VAL A 165 -12.28 -11.59 -3.38
CA VAL A 165 -11.25 -11.18 -4.36
C VAL A 165 -11.53 -9.81 -4.96
N ASP A 166 -10.48 -9.01 -5.06
CA ASP A 166 -10.44 -7.73 -5.76
C ASP A 166 -10.49 -7.93 -7.29
N VAL A 167 -11.55 -7.48 -7.94
CA VAL A 167 -11.72 -7.45 -9.40
C VAL A 167 -11.29 -6.07 -9.91
N TRP A 168 -9.98 -5.94 -10.12
CA TRP A 168 -9.30 -4.66 -10.39
C TRP A 168 -9.69 -4.05 -11.73
N TRP A 169 -10.30 -2.86 -11.71
CA TRP A 169 -10.71 -2.13 -12.92
C TRP A 169 -9.54 -1.91 -13.88
N GLY A 170 -8.39 -1.46 -13.37
CA GLY A 170 -7.17 -1.24 -14.14
C GLY A 170 -6.43 -2.49 -14.64
N LEU A 171 -6.85 -3.70 -14.22
CA LEU A 171 -6.38 -4.94 -14.86
C LEU A 171 -7.28 -5.40 -16.00
N VAL A 172 -8.59 -5.24 -15.83
CA VAL A 172 -9.61 -5.79 -16.73
C VAL A 172 -9.89 -4.83 -17.90
N GLU A 173 -10.17 -3.55 -17.65
CA GLU A 173 -10.43 -2.54 -18.70
C GLU A 173 -9.15 -1.75 -19.05
N ARG A 174 -7.99 -2.43 -18.99
CA ARG A 174 -6.65 -1.84 -18.84
C ARG A 174 -6.28 -0.82 -19.91
N GLU A 175 -6.37 -1.21 -21.18
CA GLU A 175 -5.81 -0.46 -22.31
C GLU A 175 -6.80 0.54 -22.91
N ARG A 176 -8.11 0.20 -22.94
CA ARG A 176 -9.13 0.94 -23.70
C ARG A 176 -10.53 0.87 -23.07
N PRO A 177 -11.36 1.92 -23.25
CA PRO A 177 -12.78 1.88 -22.93
C PRO A 177 -13.51 0.70 -23.59
N GLY A 178 -14.21 -0.12 -22.79
CA GLY A 178 -15.07 -1.20 -23.26
C GLY A 178 -14.36 -2.50 -23.69
N GLU A 179 -13.02 -2.57 -23.62
CA GLU A 179 -12.27 -3.80 -23.88
C GLU A 179 -11.90 -4.49 -22.55
N TYR A 180 -12.57 -5.61 -22.22
CA TYR A 180 -12.49 -6.27 -20.91
C TYR A 180 -11.73 -7.61 -20.95
N GLU A 181 -10.62 -7.74 -20.20
CA GLU A 181 -9.78 -8.95 -20.08
C GLU A 181 -10.07 -9.75 -18.78
N TRP A 182 -10.90 -10.82 -18.86
CA TRP A 182 -11.31 -11.60 -17.67
C TRP A 182 -10.42 -12.81 -17.30
N GLY A 183 -9.50 -13.25 -18.17
CA GLY A 183 -8.91 -14.59 -18.12
C GLY A 183 -8.21 -15.02 -16.81
N GLY A 184 -7.66 -14.09 -16.03
CA GLY A 184 -7.10 -14.40 -14.71
C GLY A 184 -8.15 -14.63 -13.62
N TYR A 185 -9.33 -14.05 -13.78
CA TYR A 185 -10.50 -14.27 -12.93
C TYR A 185 -11.26 -15.54 -13.36
N ASP A 186 -11.33 -15.86 -14.65
CA ASP A 186 -11.88 -17.14 -15.15
C ASP A 186 -11.20 -18.35 -14.47
N ASP A 187 -9.87 -18.35 -14.48
CA ASP A 187 -9.03 -19.34 -13.80
C ASP A 187 -9.38 -19.52 -12.32
N LEU A 188 -9.69 -18.43 -11.63
CA LEU A 188 -9.95 -18.38 -10.20
C LEU A 188 -11.38 -18.82 -9.86
N MET A 189 -12.38 -18.27 -10.57
CA MET A 189 -13.78 -18.57 -10.32
C MET A 189 -14.07 -20.05 -10.59
N GLU A 190 -13.50 -20.60 -11.67
CA GLU A 190 -13.59 -22.03 -11.99
C GLU A 190 -12.79 -22.91 -11.02
N MET A 191 -11.72 -22.39 -10.38
CA MET A 191 -11.01 -23.10 -9.30
C MET A 191 -11.83 -23.13 -8.01
N ALA A 192 -12.42 -22.00 -7.60
CA ALA A 192 -13.30 -21.91 -6.44
C ALA A 192 -14.53 -22.83 -6.60
N ARG A 193 -15.18 -22.82 -7.78
CA ARG A 193 -16.31 -23.70 -8.12
C ARG A 193 -15.96 -25.18 -7.94
N ARG A 194 -14.80 -25.64 -8.47
CA ARG A 194 -14.37 -27.04 -8.38
C ARG A 194 -13.98 -27.48 -6.96
N ILE A 195 -13.52 -26.54 -6.12
CA ILE A 195 -13.21 -26.79 -4.70
C ILE A 195 -14.48 -26.69 -3.83
N GLY A 196 -15.57 -26.11 -4.34
CA GLY A 196 -16.81 -25.88 -3.59
C GLY A 196 -16.71 -24.71 -2.60
N LEU A 197 -15.88 -23.71 -2.92
CA LEU A 197 -15.84 -22.43 -2.22
C LEU A 197 -16.74 -21.40 -2.92
N LYS A 198 -17.44 -20.59 -2.13
CA LYS A 198 -18.13 -19.39 -2.63
C LYS A 198 -17.13 -18.26 -2.90
N VAL A 199 -17.54 -17.25 -3.67
CA VAL A 199 -16.77 -16.05 -3.97
C VAL A 199 -17.59 -14.79 -3.69
N GLN A 200 -16.99 -13.86 -2.96
CA GLN A 200 -17.39 -12.46 -2.88
C GLN A 200 -16.48 -11.67 -3.84
N ALA A 201 -17.04 -11.07 -4.88
CA ALA A 201 -16.27 -10.34 -5.88
C ALA A 201 -16.35 -8.83 -5.60
N VAL A 202 -15.21 -8.18 -5.36
CA VAL A 202 -15.15 -6.73 -5.15
C VAL A 202 -14.98 -6.04 -6.50
N MET A 203 -15.88 -5.15 -6.87
CA MET A 203 -15.74 -4.29 -8.05
C MET A 203 -14.75 -3.17 -7.72
N SER A 204 -13.46 -3.46 -7.84
CA SER A 204 -12.38 -2.61 -7.35
C SER A 204 -12.06 -1.49 -8.36
N PHE A 205 -12.93 -0.48 -8.38
CA PHE A 205 -12.81 0.77 -9.16
C PHE A 205 -11.74 1.75 -8.64
N HIS A 206 -10.77 1.26 -7.89
CA HIS A 206 -9.78 2.04 -7.16
C HIS A 206 -8.37 1.44 -7.34
N GLN A 207 -7.33 2.23 -7.04
CA GLN A 207 -5.95 1.77 -7.03
C GLN A 207 -5.64 0.87 -5.83
N CYS A 208 -5.00 -0.27 -6.09
CA CYS A 208 -4.18 -0.95 -5.08
C CYS A 208 -2.84 -0.21 -4.96
N GLY A 209 -2.41 0.13 -3.74
CA GLY A 209 -1.12 0.77 -3.49
C GLY A 209 -1.24 2.22 -3.03
N GLY A 210 -1.00 2.44 -1.74
CA GLY A 210 -1.02 3.75 -1.09
C GLY A 210 -1.48 3.70 0.38
N ASN A 211 -2.17 2.62 0.75
CA ASN A 211 -2.81 2.39 2.03
C ASN A 211 -2.07 1.31 2.86
N VAL A 212 -2.47 1.18 4.13
CA VAL A 212 -1.92 0.16 5.06
C VAL A 212 -2.17 -1.24 4.51
N GLY A 213 -1.11 -2.06 4.43
CA GLY A 213 -1.19 -3.45 4.00
C GLY A 213 -1.05 -3.69 2.48
N ASP A 214 -0.98 -2.64 1.66
CA ASP A 214 -0.81 -2.78 0.21
C ASP A 214 0.53 -3.41 -0.17
N SER A 215 0.50 -4.65 -0.65
CA SER A 215 1.70 -5.42 -1.05
C SER A 215 2.10 -5.25 -2.51
N CYS A 216 1.26 -4.61 -3.34
CA CYS A 216 1.50 -4.35 -4.75
C CYS A 216 0.87 -3.04 -5.20
N THR A 217 1.20 -2.59 -6.42
CA THR A 217 0.61 -1.39 -7.04
C THR A 217 -0.15 -1.80 -8.31
N ILE A 218 -1.44 -1.50 -8.34
CA ILE A 218 -2.34 -1.72 -9.48
C ILE A 218 -3.18 -0.45 -9.61
N PRO A 219 -2.89 0.44 -10.57
CA PRO A 219 -3.58 1.72 -10.69
C PRO A 219 -4.96 1.59 -11.34
N LEU A 220 -5.66 2.72 -11.50
CA LEU A 220 -6.80 2.85 -12.41
C LEU A 220 -6.38 2.53 -13.87
N PRO A 221 -7.33 2.27 -14.80
CA PRO A 221 -7.00 2.00 -16.20
C PRO A 221 -6.15 3.11 -16.84
N GLN A 222 -5.23 2.73 -17.74
CA GLN A 222 -4.28 3.67 -18.34
C GLN A 222 -4.99 4.84 -19.06
N TRP A 223 -6.07 4.53 -19.78
CA TRP A 223 -6.88 5.53 -20.49
C TRP A 223 -7.70 6.45 -19.57
N VAL A 224 -7.90 6.07 -18.29
CA VAL A 224 -8.51 6.94 -17.25
C VAL A 224 -7.45 7.88 -16.68
N LEU A 225 -6.26 7.35 -16.37
CA LEU A 225 -5.11 8.16 -15.92
C LEU A 225 -4.76 9.25 -16.96
N GLU A 226 -4.82 8.93 -18.25
CA GLU A 226 -4.65 9.92 -19.33
C GLU A 226 -5.67 11.08 -19.28
N GLU A 227 -6.92 10.82 -18.90
CA GLU A 227 -7.89 11.91 -18.70
C GLU A 227 -7.67 12.66 -17.39
N MET A 228 -7.15 12.01 -16.34
CA MET A 228 -6.74 12.68 -15.10
C MET A 228 -5.45 13.53 -15.29
N ASP A 229 -4.59 13.18 -16.24
CA ASP A 229 -3.45 14.01 -16.66
C ASP A 229 -3.91 15.20 -17.53
N ASN A 230 -4.93 15.02 -18.39
CA ASN A 230 -5.57 16.10 -19.15
C ASN A 230 -6.36 17.07 -18.24
N ASP A 231 -7.04 16.53 -17.23
CA ASP A 231 -7.84 17.26 -16.25
C ASP A 231 -7.58 16.78 -14.81
N PRO A 232 -6.58 17.36 -14.11
CA PRO A 232 -6.27 17.01 -12.73
C PRO A 232 -7.37 17.27 -11.70
N ASP A 233 -8.47 17.94 -12.07
CA ASP A 233 -9.66 18.06 -11.22
C ASP A 233 -10.57 16.82 -11.25
N LEU A 234 -10.24 15.80 -12.04
CA LEU A 234 -10.83 14.46 -11.90
C LEU A 234 -10.30 13.69 -10.68
N ALA A 235 -9.23 14.16 -10.05
CA ALA A 235 -8.67 13.60 -8.83
C ALA A 235 -9.25 14.27 -7.57
N TYR A 236 -9.47 13.50 -6.50
CA TYR A 236 -9.78 14.08 -5.18
C TYR A 236 -8.65 15.00 -4.71
N THR A 237 -8.99 16.11 -4.03
CA THR A 237 -8.05 17.22 -3.87
C THR A 237 -8.17 17.90 -2.51
N ASP A 238 -7.04 18.08 -1.83
CA ASP A 238 -6.99 18.78 -0.55
C ASP A 238 -6.81 20.30 -0.67
N GLN A 239 -6.96 21.00 0.46
CA GLN A 239 -6.84 22.47 0.56
C GLN A 239 -5.45 23.02 0.14
N CYS A 240 -4.43 22.17 0.01
CA CYS A 240 -3.10 22.52 -0.45
C CYS A 240 -2.90 22.24 -1.95
N GLY A 241 -3.94 21.79 -2.66
CA GLY A 241 -3.88 21.42 -4.07
C GLY A 241 -3.23 20.06 -4.34
N ARG A 242 -3.00 19.22 -3.32
CA ARG A 242 -2.52 17.85 -3.55
C ARG A 242 -3.65 17.00 -4.09
N ARG A 243 -3.39 16.34 -5.22
CA ARG A 243 -4.30 15.44 -5.93
C ARG A 243 -4.07 13.99 -5.47
N ASN A 244 -5.14 13.24 -5.25
CA ASN A 244 -5.12 11.80 -5.01
C ASN A 244 -5.72 11.06 -6.22
N TYR A 245 -4.91 10.20 -6.85
CA TYR A 245 -5.25 9.46 -8.07
C TYR A 245 -5.73 8.02 -7.81
N GLU A 246 -6.01 7.64 -6.55
CA GLU A 246 -6.50 6.29 -6.22
C GLU A 246 -7.94 6.06 -6.69
N TYR A 247 -8.72 7.13 -6.88
CA TYR A 247 -10.13 7.09 -7.27
C TYR A 247 -10.52 8.38 -7.99
N VAL A 248 -11.58 8.35 -8.79
CA VAL A 248 -12.10 9.51 -9.53
C VAL A 248 -13.03 10.34 -8.61
N SER A 249 -12.87 11.67 -8.56
CA SER A 249 -13.67 12.51 -7.65
C SER A 249 -15.16 12.42 -7.96
N LEU A 250 -15.99 12.14 -6.95
CA LEU A 250 -17.46 12.08 -7.08
C LEU A 250 -18.09 13.39 -7.57
N GLY A 251 -17.36 14.50 -7.53
CA GLY A 251 -17.78 15.78 -8.13
C GLY A 251 -18.04 15.69 -9.64
N CYS A 252 -17.46 14.71 -10.33
CA CYS A 252 -17.69 14.49 -11.77
C CYS A 252 -18.57 13.27 -12.11
N ASP A 253 -19.22 12.63 -11.12
CA ASP A 253 -20.08 11.43 -11.27
C ASP A 253 -21.02 11.44 -12.48
N THR A 254 -21.60 12.61 -12.79
CA THR A 254 -22.63 12.80 -13.82
C THR A 254 -22.13 13.52 -15.07
N LEU A 255 -20.81 13.78 -15.17
CA LEU A 255 -20.19 14.53 -16.26
C LEU A 255 -19.44 13.58 -17.22
N PRO A 256 -19.55 13.73 -18.57
CA PRO A 256 -19.05 12.77 -19.55
C PRO A 256 -17.52 12.88 -19.80
N VAL A 257 -16.75 12.92 -18.72
CA VAL A 257 -15.31 13.24 -18.69
C VAL A 257 -14.40 12.06 -19.06
N LEU A 258 -14.90 10.82 -19.00
CA LEU A 258 -14.10 9.61 -19.25
C LEU A 258 -14.30 9.13 -20.69
N LYS A 259 -13.55 9.73 -21.63
CA LYS A 259 -13.65 9.47 -23.09
C LYS A 259 -15.09 9.62 -23.63
N GLY A 260 -15.88 10.53 -23.07
CA GLY A 260 -17.29 10.75 -23.42
C GLY A 260 -18.31 9.95 -22.59
N ARG A 261 -17.88 9.09 -21.67
CA ARG A 261 -18.72 8.44 -20.63
C ARG A 261 -18.59 9.17 -19.29
N THR A 262 -19.62 9.06 -18.46
CA THR A 262 -19.56 9.45 -17.04
C THR A 262 -18.87 8.36 -16.20
N PRO A 263 -18.27 8.69 -15.03
CA PRO A 263 -17.75 7.68 -14.10
C PRO A 263 -18.78 6.61 -13.73
N ILE A 264 -20.01 7.02 -13.41
CA ILE A 264 -21.12 6.11 -13.08
C ILE A 264 -21.46 5.17 -14.26
N GLN A 265 -21.42 5.66 -15.51
CA GLN A 265 -21.56 4.80 -16.69
C GLN A 265 -20.40 3.80 -16.83
N CYS A 266 -19.14 4.23 -16.64
CA CYS A 266 -18.00 3.30 -16.69
C CYS A 266 -18.15 2.17 -15.65
N TYR A 267 -18.53 2.50 -14.41
CA TYR A 267 -18.77 1.52 -13.36
C TYR A 267 -19.93 0.57 -13.70
N ALA A 268 -21.03 1.10 -14.25
CA ALA A 268 -22.18 0.30 -14.65
C ALA A 268 -21.90 -0.59 -15.89
N ASP A 269 -21.11 -0.10 -16.85
CA ASP A 269 -20.66 -0.87 -18.01
C ASP A 269 -19.77 -2.05 -17.58
N PHE A 270 -18.81 -1.79 -16.68
CA PHE A 270 -17.95 -2.81 -16.09
C PHE A 270 -18.75 -3.88 -15.33
N MET A 271 -19.70 -3.48 -14.50
CA MET A 271 -20.57 -4.42 -13.78
C MET A 271 -21.42 -5.26 -14.72
N ARG A 272 -21.94 -4.70 -15.82
CA ARG A 272 -22.66 -5.46 -16.86
C ARG A 272 -21.75 -6.46 -17.57
N ALA A 273 -20.54 -6.05 -17.94
CA ALA A 273 -19.55 -6.93 -18.56
C ALA A 273 -19.15 -8.10 -17.64
N PHE A 274 -18.92 -7.83 -16.35
CA PHE A 274 -18.67 -8.87 -15.33
C PHE A 274 -19.85 -9.84 -15.22
N ARG A 275 -21.07 -9.29 -15.08
CA ARG A 275 -22.31 -10.08 -14.97
C ARG A 275 -22.52 -10.98 -16.19
N ASP A 276 -22.41 -10.45 -17.39
CA ASP A 276 -22.77 -11.16 -18.61
C ASP A 276 -21.75 -12.26 -18.94
N HIS A 277 -20.48 -12.06 -18.58
CA HIS A 277 -19.41 -13.06 -18.67
C HIS A 277 -19.57 -14.16 -17.61
N PHE A 278 -19.67 -13.79 -16.33
CA PHE A 278 -19.77 -14.73 -15.21
C PHE A 278 -21.20 -15.21 -14.88
N ARG A 279 -22.20 -14.91 -15.74
CA ARG A 279 -23.64 -15.22 -15.56
C ARG A 279 -23.96 -16.65 -15.11
N HIS A 280 -23.10 -17.60 -15.45
CA HIS A 280 -23.24 -19.02 -15.17
C HIS A 280 -22.75 -19.44 -13.77
N LEU A 281 -22.12 -18.50 -13.04
CA LEU A 281 -21.59 -18.67 -11.68
C LEU A 281 -22.27 -17.77 -10.64
N LEU A 282 -23.04 -16.77 -11.08
CA LEU A 282 -23.83 -15.90 -10.20
C LEU A 282 -24.88 -16.72 -9.42
N GLY A 283 -25.20 -16.27 -8.21
CA GLY A 283 -26.13 -16.92 -7.30
C GLY A 283 -25.69 -18.30 -6.77
N SER A 284 -24.53 -18.82 -7.19
CA SER A 284 -24.10 -20.20 -6.93
C SER A 284 -22.65 -20.29 -6.43
N THR A 285 -21.68 -19.95 -7.27
CA THR A 285 -20.26 -19.79 -6.86
C THR A 285 -20.00 -18.35 -6.44
N ILE A 286 -20.31 -17.39 -7.31
CA ILE A 286 -20.27 -15.97 -6.98
C ILE A 286 -21.59 -15.63 -6.28
N VAL A 287 -21.53 -15.28 -5.01
CA VAL A 287 -22.71 -15.07 -4.15
C VAL A 287 -22.90 -13.63 -3.68
N GLU A 288 -21.87 -12.80 -3.86
CA GLU A 288 -21.87 -11.41 -3.41
C GLU A 288 -21.02 -10.56 -4.35
N ILE A 289 -21.51 -9.35 -4.64
CA ILE A 289 -20.79 -8.28 -5.32
C ILE A 289 -20.60 -7.14 -4.31
N GLN A 290 -19.37 -6.96 -3.83
CA GLN A 290 -19.03 -5.76 -3.06
C GLN A 290 -18.70 -4.64 -4.05
N VAL A 291 -19.38 -3.50 -3.98
CA VAL A 291 -19.19 -2.42 -4.96
C VAL A 291 -18.29 -1.33 -4.37
N GLY A 292 -17.14 -1.09 -5.00
CA GLY A 292 -16.18 -0.09 -4.54
C GLY A 292 -16.64 1.34 -4.81
N MET A 293 -16.61 2.20 -3.79
CA MET A 293 -17.15 3.58 -3.86
C MET A 293 -16.14 4.65 -3.38
N GLY A 294 -14.86 4.37 -3.56
CA GLY A 294 -13.78 5.23 -3.09
C GLY A 294 -12.43 4.51 -2.93
N PRO A 295 -11.44 5.16 -2.31
CA PRO A 295 -10.14 4.56 -1.99
C PRO A 295 -10.28 3.29 -1.14
N ALA A 296 -9.45 2.28 -1.40
CA ALA A 296 -9.55 0.93 -0.83
C ALA A 296 -10.94 0.25 -1.00
N GLY A 297 -11.78 0.74 -1.92
CA GLY A 297 -13.15 0.28 -2.16
C GLY A 297 -14.18 0.85 -1.19
N GLU A 298 -13.75 1.65 -0.22
CA GLU A 298 -14.58 2.12 0.89
C GLU A 298 -15.37 3.36 0.48
N LEU A 299 -16.65 3.45 0.87
CA LEU A 299 -17.50 4.63 0.64
C LEU A 299 -17.02 5.80 1.52
N ARG A 300 -15.98 6.52 1.10
CA ARG A 300 -15.39 7.67 1.81
C ARG A 300 -14.53 8.53 0.88
N TYR A 301 -14.11 9.68 1.41
CA TYR A 301 -13.02 10.48 0.84
C TYR A 301 -11.62 9.93 1.22
N PRO A 302 -10.57 10.19 0.42
CA PRO A 302 -9.18 9.84 0.74
C PRO A 302 -8.57 10.81 1.77
N SER A 303 -9.16 10.93 2.96
CA SER A 303 -8.76 11.94 3.95
C SER A 303 -7.52 11.58 4.78
N TYR A 304 -7.05 10.33 4.73
CA TYR A 304 -5.89 9.83 5.49
C TYR A 304 -4.84 9.08 4.62
N PRO A 305 -4.31 9.67 3.54
CA PRO A 305 -3.36 8.99 2.65
C PRO A 305 -1.99 8.83 3.30
N GLU A 306 -1.56 7.59 3.57
CA GLU A 306 -0.22 7.30 4.10
C GLU A 306 0.91 7.51 3.08
N LEU A 307 0.60 7.57 1.78
CA LEU A 307 1.57 7.70 0.72
C LEU A 307 2.51 8.92 0.95
N HIS A 308 3.81 8.67 0.83
CA HIS A 308 4.90 9.61 1.16
C HIS A 308 4.92 10.14 2.61
N GLY A 309 4.14 9.56 3.52
CA GLY A 309 3.99 10.01 4.91
C GLY A 309 3.14 11.28 5.04
N THR A 310 2.23 11.52 4.09
CA THR A 310 1.34 12.69 4.03
C THR A 310 0.43 12.77 5.26
N TRP A 311 -0.27 11.68 5.55
CA TRP A 311 -0.95 11.42 6.83
C TRP A 311 -0.21 10.32 7.61
N LYS A 312 -0.41 10.30 8.93
CA LYS A 312 -0.02 9.25 9.87
C LYS A 312 -1.05 9.16 10.99
N PHE A 313 -1.33 7.94 11.44
CA PHE A 313 -2.15 7.70 12.63
C PHE A 313 -1.57 8.42 13.87
N PRO A 314 -2.38 9.09 14.72
CA PRO A 314 -3.84 9.22 14.68
C PRO A 314 -4.33 10.59 14.14
N GLY A 315 -3.68 11.18 13.12
CA GLY A 315 -4.00 12.54 12.69
C GLY A 315 -5.45 12.74 12.19
N ILE A 316 -5.97 13.97 12.27
CA ILE A 316 -7.35 14.34 11.90
C ILE A 316 -7.71 14.15 10.41
N GLY A 317 -6.72 13.97 9.53
CA GLY A 317 -6.95 13.92 8.08
C GLY A 317 -7.14 15.31 7.45
N ALA A 318 -7.70 15.36 6.25
CA ALA A 318 -8.08 16.62 5.59
C ALA A 318 -9.28 16.43 4.64
N PHE A 319 -10.10 17.48 4.49
CA PHE A 319 -11.21 17.50 3.50
C PHE A 319 -10.68 17.45 2.06
N GLN A 320 -11.31 16.65 1.20
CA GLN A 320 -10.83 16.31 -0.15
C GLN A 320 -11.67 16.92 -1.29
N CYS A 321 -12.39 18.01 -1.00
CA CYS A 321 -13.37 18.65 -1.88
C CYS A 321 -12.86 19.89 -2.65
N TYR A 322 -11.55 20.02 -2.87
CA TYR A 322 -10.95 21.22 -3.46
C TYR A 322 -10.68 21.10 -4.98
N ASP A 323 -11.24 20.08 -5.64
CA ASP A 323 -11.30 20.04 -7.10
C ASP A 323 -12.38 21.00 -7.63
N LYS A 324 -12.24 21.46 -8.88
CA LYS A 324 -13.14 22.47 -9.45
C LYS A 324 -14.61 22.02 -9.52
N TYR A 325 -14.89 20.72 -9.56
CA TYR A 325 -16.26 20.20 -9.66
C TYR A 325 -16.95 20.22 -8.29
N MET A 326 -16.26 19.72 -7.26
CA MET A 326 -16.69 19.82 -5.87
C MET A 326 -16.83 21.28 -5.42
N LEU A 327 -15.88 22.16 -5.75
CA LEU A 327 -15.98 23.59 -5.45
C LEU A 327 -17.16 24.28 -6.17
N SER A 328 -17.51 23.84 -7.39
CA SER A 328 -18.69 24.33 -8.10
C SER A 328 -20.00 23.90 -7.41
N SER A 329 -20.07 22.64 -6.95
CA SER A 329 -21.20 22.13 -6.15
C SER A 329 -21.37 22.89 -4.83
N LEU A 330 -20.29 23.07 -4.06
CA LEU A 330 -20.29 23.83 -2.81
C LEU A 330 -20.80 25.26 -3.03
N LYS A 331 -20.35 25.92 -4.10
CA LYS A 331 -20.78 27.27 -4.45
C LYS A 331 -22.26 27.35 -4.82
N ALA A 332 -22.80 26.34 -5.50
CA ALA A 332 -24.22 26.25 -5.81
C ALA A 332 -25.06 26.07 -4.53
N ALA A 333 -24.70 25.11 -3.67
CA ALA A 333 -25.37 24.88 -2.39
C ALA A 333 -25.33 26.11 -1.47
N ALA A 334 -24.22 26.85 -1.46
CA ALA A 334 -24.07 28.09 -0.71
C ALA A 334 -24.97 29.22 -1.22
N LEU A 335 -25.17 29.32 -2.54
CA LEU A 335 -26.12 30.26 -3.15
C LEU A 335 -27.57 29.90 -2.80
N GLU A 336 -27.93 28.62 -2.84
CA GLU A 336 -29.26 28.12 -2.47
C GLU A 336 -29.58 28.34 -0.98
N ALA A 337 -28.59 28.14 -0.10
CA ALA A 337 -28.69 28.45 1.33
C ALA A 337 -28.80 29.96 1.65
N GLY A 338 -28.81 30.85 0.64
CA GLY A 338 -28.81 32.31 0.84
C GLY A 338 -27.49 32.83 1.45
N LYS A 339 -26.41 32.06 1.29
CA LYS A 339 -25.12 32.23 1.96
C LYS A 339 -23.93 32.12 0.98
N PRO A 340 -23.86 32.96 -0.07
CA PRO A 340 -22.80 32.90 -1.06
C PRO A 340 -21.39 32.98 -0.46
N GLU A 341 -21.23 33.61 0.70
CA GLU A 341 -19.96 33.71 1.42
C GLU A 341 -19.41 32.36 1.91
N TRP A 342 -20.27 31.35 2.07
CA TRP A 342 -19.91 29.96 2.41
C TRP A 342 -19.48 29.14 1.18
N GLY A 343 -19.65 29.67 -0.03
CA GLY A 343 -19.34 29.02 -1.31
C GLY A 343 -17.91 29.26 -1.83
N HIS A 344 -17.03 29.84 -1.01
CA HIS A 344 -15.67 30.22 -1.42
C HIS A 344 -14.64 29.07 -1.34
N GLY A 345 -14.96 27.98 -0.65
CA GLY A 345 -14.07 26.83 -0.44
C GLY A 345 -14.43 26.10 0.87
N GLY A 346 -13.74 24.99 1.16
CA GLY A 346 -13.90 24.30 2.44
C GLY A 346 -13.32 25.09 3.64
N PRO A 347 -13.50 24.61 4.88
CA PRO A 347 -13.04 25.30 6.09
C PRO A 347 -11.52 25.49 6.11
N THR A 348 -11.07 26.74 5.98
CA THR A 348 -9.64 27.11 5.94
C THR A 348 -8.91 27.00 7.28
N ASP A 349 -9.64 26.76 8.36
CA ASP A 349 -9.15 26.67 9.74
C ASP A 349 -9.15 25.22 10.30
N ALA A 350 -9.30 24.24 9.40
CA ALA A 350 -9.31 22.79 9.66
C ALA A 350 -7.95 22.16 10.00
N GLY A 351 -6.86 22.94 10.03
CA GLY A 351 -5.51 22.39 10.21
C GLY A 351 -5.05 21.55 9.02
N GLY A 352 -4.22 20.54 9.23
CA GLY A 352 -3.86 19.57 8.20
C GLY A 352 -3.69 18.15 8.75
N TYR A 353 -3.46 17.18 7.85
CA TYR A 353 -3.49 15.73 8.10
C TYR A 353 -3.06 15.23 9.49
N ASN A 354 -1.95 15.74 10.02
CA ASN A 354 -1.30 15.25 11.24
C ASN A 354 -1.52 16.14 12.48
N ASN A 355 -2.42 17.12 12.40
CA ASN A 355 -2.89 17.86 13.57
C ASN A 355 -3.81 17.00 14.45
N TRP A 356 -4.01 17.48 15.66
CA TRP A 356 -4.99 17.01 16.64
C TRP A 356 -6.23 17.92 16.59
N PRO A 357 -7.44 17.46 16.97
CA PRO A 357 -8.65 18.28 16.88
C PRO A 357 -8.50 19.64 17.59
N GLU A 358 -7.94 19.63 18.80
CA GLU A 358 -7.72 20.82 19.63
C GLU A 358 -6.58 21.75 19.14
N ASP A 359 -5.74 21.33 18.17
CA ASP A 359 -4.78 22.23 17.51
C ASP A 359 -5.49 23.23 16.57
N THR A 360 -6.72 22.92 16.16
CA THR A 360 -7.41 23.58 15.04
C THR A 360 -8.54 24.47 15.52
N THR A 361 -8.85 25.54 14.79
CA THR A 361 -10.02 26.36 15.13
C THR A 361 -11.32 25.70 14.66
N PHE A 362 -11.25 24.87 13.60
CA PHE A 362 -12.43 24.17 13.12
C PHE A 362 -12.86 23.00 14.01
N PHE A 363 -11.97 22.12 14.47
CA PHE A 363 -12.33 20.84 15.12
C PHE A 363 -12.19 20.78 16.66
N ARG A 364 -11.65 21.81 17.31
CA ARG A 364 -11.54 21.86 18.78
C ARG A 364 -12.90 21.75 19.50
N HIS A 365 -12.88 21.56 20.82
CA HIS A 365 -14.05 21.34 21.67
C HIS A 365 -15.26 22.26 21.34
N ASP A 366 -15.03 23.56 21.16
CA ASP A 366 -16.00 24.56 20.68
C ASP A 366 -15.45 25.28 19.43
N GLY A 367 -15.19 24.49 18.39
CA GLY A 367 -14.68 24.92 17.09
C GLY A 367 -15.78 25.18 16.05
N GLY A 368 -15.35 25.59 14.85
CA GLY A 368 -16.23 25.88 13.71
C GLY A 368 -17.15 24.72 13.28
N TRP A 369 -16.77 23.46 13.57
CA TRP A 369 -17.54 22.24 13.28
C TRP A 369 -18.96 22.24 13.84
N ASN A 370 -19.19 22.94 14.96
CA ASN A 370 -20.49 23.04 15.65
C ASN A 370 -21.14 24.44 15.50
N GLY A 371 -20.69 25.23 14.51
CA GLY A 371 -21.32 26.50 14.13
C GLY A 371 -22.16 26.36 12.85
N PRO A 372 -22.99 27.37 12.50
CA PRO A 372 -23.89 27.28 11.33
C PRO A 372 -23.20 27.00 10.00
N TYR A 373 -21.97 27.51 9.81
CA TYR A 373 -21.15 27.18 8.64
C TYR A 373 -20.64 25.74 8.66
N GLY A 374 -20.25 25.22 9.83
CA GLY A 374 -19.84 23.83 10.00
C GLY A 374 -21.00 22.87 9.72
N GLU A 375 -22.18 23.17 10.24
CA GLU A 375 -23.41 22.39 9.96
C GLU A 375 -23.75 22.37 8.47
N PHE A 376 -23.70 23.52 7.79
CA PHE A 376 -23.87 23.62 6.34
C PHE A 376 -22.82 22.79 5.58
N PHE A 377 -21.52 23.03 5.83
CA PHE A 377 -20.44 22.41 5.07
C PHE A 377 -20.38 20.88 5.30
N LEU A 378 -20.51 20.42 6.54
CA LEU A 378 -20.48 19.00 6.87
C LEU A 378 -21.73 18.27 6.37
N SER A 379 -22.90 18.93 6.36
CA SER A 379 -24.10 18.40 5.71
C SER A 379 -23.89 18.23 4.22
N TRP A 380 -23.39 19.27 3.52
CA TRP A 380 -23.08 19.18 2.08
C TRP A 380 -22.05 18.10 1.77
N TYR A 381 -20.92 18.07 2.48
CA TYR A 381 -19.82 17.12 2.23
C TYR A 381 -20.23 15.67 2.48
N SER A 382 -21.01 15.40 3.52
CA SER A 382 -21.55 14.05 3.77
C SER A 382 -22.71 13.67 2.83
N GLN A 383 -23.54 14.63 2.41
CA GLN A 383 -24.61 14.41 1.43
C GLN A 383 -24.05 14.07 0.04
N MET A 384 -23.00 14.76 -0.42
CA MET A 384 -22.32 14.45 -1.69
C MET A 384 -21.82 13.00 -1.73
N LEU A 385 -21.32 12.48 -0.60
CA LEU A 385 -20.90 11.08 -0.45
C LEU A 385 -22.09 10.10 -0.43
N LEU A 386 -23.18 10.43 0.27
CA LEU A 386 -24.40 9.61 0.27
C LEU A 386 -25.00 9.48 -1.13
N GLU A 387 -25.02 10.56 -1.91
CA GLU A 387 -25.53 10.54 -3.28
C GLU A 387 -24.64 9.78 -4.27
N HIS A 388 -23.31 9.80 -4.06
CA HIS A 388 -22.39 8.95 -4.82
C HIS A 388 -22.72 7.47 -4.59
N GLY A 389 -22.92 7.07 -3.33
CA GLY A 389 -23.38 5.73 -2.97
C GLY A 389 -24.73 5.37 -3.60
N GLU A 390 -25.73 6.26 -3.54
CA GLU A 390 -27.05 6.07 -4.16
C GLU A 390 -26.96 5.89 -5.69
N ARG A 391 -26.14 6.71 -6.39
CA ARG A 391 -25.94 6.62 -7.85
C ARG A 391 -25.28 5.30 -8.25
N ILE A 392 -24.26 4.86 -7.50
CA ILE A 392 -23.57 3.58 -7.76
C ILE A 392 -24.48 2.39 -7.43
N LEU A 393 -25.20 2.41 -6.29
CA LEU A 393 -26.12 1.32 -5.92
C LEU A 393 -27.32 1.21 -6.83
N SER A 394 -27.93 2.32 -7.25
CA SER A 394 -29.00 2.30 -8.26
C SER A 394 -28.54 1.58 -9.53
N SER A 395 -27.29 1.83 -9.94
CA SER A 395 -26.66 1.14 -11.08
C SER A 395 -26.38 -0.34 -10.78
N ALA A 396 -25.75 -0.67 -9.64
CA ALA A 396 -25.41 -2.04 -9.27
C ALA A 396 -26.65 -2.93 -9.09
N THR A 397 -27.66 -2.43 -8.39
CA THR A 397 -28.96 -3.09 -8.19
C THR A 397 -29.63 -3.36 -9.54
N SER A 398 -29.69 -2.36 -10.43
CA SER A 398 -30.25 -2.54 -11.78
C SER A 398 -29.45 -3.49 -12.67
N VAL A 399 -28.16 -3.72 -12.38
CA VAL A 399 -27.33 -4.66 -13.14
C VAL A 399 -27.50 -6.09 -12.62
N PHE A 400 -27.40 -6.29 -11.30
CA PHE A 400 -27.40 -7.61 -10.67
C PHE A 400 -28.77 -8.11 -10.19
N ASP A 401 -29.85 -7.35 -10.40
CA ASP A 401 -31.21 -7.81 -10.17
C ASP A 401 -31.47 -9.21 -10.77
N SER A 402 -32.28 -10.01 -10.08
CA SER A 402 -32.66 -11.36 -10.49
C SER A 402 -31.49 -12.36 -10.70
N THR A 403 -30.23 -12.00 -10.44
CA THR A 403 -29.06 -12.92 -10.55
C THR A 403 -28.80 -13.76 -9.31
N GLY A 404 -29.49 -13.49 -8.20
CA GLY A 404 -29.34 -14.24 -6.93
C GLY A 404 -28.09 -13.91 -6.11
N VAL A 405 -27.25 -12.96 -6.54
CA VAL A 405 -26.15 -12.42 -5.71
C VAL A 405 -26.66 -11.39 -4.72
N LYS A 406 -25.97 -11.24 -3.58
CA LYS A 406 -26.11 -10.07 -2.71
C LYS A 406 -25.26 -8.92 -3.26
N ILE A 407 -25.66 -7.68 -2.96
CA ILE A 407 -24.80 -6.50 -3.09
C ILE A 407 -24.31 -6.12 -1.70
N SER A 408 -23.05 -5.70 -1.57
CA SER A 408 -22.51 -5.14 -0.33
C SER A 408 -21.71 -3.85 -0.58
N VAL A 409 -21.59 -3.04 0.46
CA VAL A 409 -20.82 -1.78 0.44
C VAL A 409 -19.93 -1.75 1.66
N LYS A 410 -18.65 -1.42 1.45
CA LYS A 410 -17.65 -1.34 2.50
C LYS A 410 -17.60 0.08 3.08
N VAL A 411 -17.69 0.18 4.41
CA VAL A 411 -17.59 1.42 5.17
C VAL A 411 -16.43 1.29 6.15
N ALA A 412 -15.55 2.30 6.18
CA ALA A 412 -14.31 2.28 6.95
C ALA A 412 -14.54 2.53 8.46
N GLY A 413 -13.92 1.71 9.31
CA GLY A 413 -13.88 1.84 10.77
C GLY A 413 -12.94 2.94 11.25
N ILE A 414 -13.36 4.19 11.17
CA ILE A 414 -12.55 5.35 11.56
C ILE A 414 -12.64 5.55 13.08
N HIS A 415 -11.86 4.74 13.81
CA HIS A 415 -12.00 4.59 15.26
C HIS A 415 -11.24 5.63 16.11
N TRP A 416 -10.34 6.42 15.53
CA TRP A 416 -9.49 7.38 16.26
C TRP A 416 -10.16 8.75 16.41
N HIS A 417 -9.82 9.46 17.49
CA HIS A 417 -10.51 10.67 17.96
C HIS A 417 -12.04 10.56 18.16
N TYR A 418 -12.63 9.36 18.07
CA TYR A 418 -14.07 9.09 18.36
C TYR A 418 -14.49 9.51 19.79
N SER A 419 -13.58 9.58 20.77
CA SER A 419 -13.90 10.13 22.11
C SER A 419 -13.93 11.66 22.19
N THR A 420 -13.57 12.38 21.12
CA THR A 420 -13.64 13.85 21.06
C THR A 420 -15.05 14.31 20.65
N ARG A 421 -15.40 15.59 20.89
CA ARG A 421 -16.76 16.06 20.53
C ARG A 421 -16.98 16.18 19.02
N SER A 422 -15.92 16.49 18.28
CA SER A 422 -15.95 16.77 16.84
C SER A 422 -15.79 15.55 15.95
N HIS A 423 -15.26 14.41 16.45
CA HIS A 423 -15.05 13.22 15.63
C HIS A 423 -14.26 13.50 14.33
N ALA A 424 -13.27 14.40 14.40
CA ALA A 424 -12.67 15.04 13.21
C ALA A 424 -12.23 14.10 12.06
N PRO A 425 -11.65 12.90 12.29
CA PRO A 425 -11.30 11.97 11.22
C PRO A 425 -12.52 11.40 10.46
N GLU A 426 -13.63 11.16 11.16
CA GLU A 426 -14.89 10.73 10.55
C GLU A 426 -15.44 11.85 9.66
N LEU A 427 -15.42 13.09 10.17
CA LEU A 427 -15.82 14.28 9.41
C LEU A 427 -14.99 14.47 8.14
N THR A 428 -13.66 14.38 8.20
CA THR A 428 -12.81 14.57 7.01
C THR A 428 -12.99 13.45 5.98
N ALA A 429 -13.30 12.23 6.42
CA ALA A 429 -13.63 11.10 5.54
C ALA A 429 -15.05 11.17 4.93
N GLY A 430 -15.91 12.07 5.42
CA GLY A 430 -17.27 12.29 4.90
C GLY A 430 -18.39 11.69 5.75
N TYR A 431 -18.07 10.97 6.83
CA TYR A 431 -19.07 10.56 7.80
C TYR A 431 -19.35 11.74 8.73
N TYR A 432 -20.49 12.41 8.58
CA TYR A 432 -20.90 13.47 9.52
C TYR A 432 -21.46 12.86 10.82
N ASN A 433 -20.63 12.06 11.48
CA ASN A 433 -20.84 11.54 12.82
C ASN A 433 -20.33 12.55 13.83
N THR A 434 -21.06 12.76 14.92
CA THR A 434 -20.60 13.56 16.06
C THR A 434 -21.26 13.03 17.33
N ARG A 435 -20.84 13.52 18.50
CA ARG A 435 -21.46 13.23 19.80
C ARG A 435 -22.99 13.41 19.86
N PHE A 436 -23.60 14.17 18.93
CA PHE A 436 -25.04 14.46 18.91
C PHE A 436 -25.74 14.12 17.58
N ARG A 437 -25.03 13.57 16.59
CA ARG A 437 -25.55 13.27 15.24
C ARG A 437 -24.98 11.96 14.76
N ASP A 438 -25.84 10.97 14.49
CA ASP A 438 -25.40 9.71 13.91
C ASP A 438 -25.03 9.88 12.43
N GLY A 439 -23.76 9.62 12.11
CA GLY A 439 -23.23 9.71 10.73
C GLY A 439 -23.47 8.45 9.90
N TYR A 440 -23.74 7.31 10.53
CA TYR A 440 -23.81 5.99 9.90
C TYR A 440 -25.25 5.56 9.58
N LEU A 441 -26.23 6.02 10.34
CA LEU A 441 -27.66 5.78 10.10
C LEU A 441 -28.16 6.31 8.74
N PRO A 442 -27.73 7.48 8.23
CA PRO A 442 -28.02 7.88 6.84
C PRO A 442 -27.45 6.92 5.80
N ILE A 443 -26.23 6.40 6.02
CA ILE A 443 -25.58 5.41 5.14
C ILE A 443 -26.36 4.10 5.19
N ALA A 444 -26.67 3.59 6.38
CA ALA A 444 -27.44 2.35 6.54
C ALA A 444 -28.83 2.45 5.89
N ARG A 445 -29.55 3.57 6.08
CA ARG A 445 -30.85 3.81 5.41
C ARG A 445 -30.72 3.94 3.89
N MET A 446 -29.56 4.34 3.37
CA MET A 446 -29.26 4.35 1.94
C MET A 446 -28.99 2.94 1.41
N LEU A 447 -28.16 2.13 2.09
CA LEU A 447 -27.96 0.71 1.74
C LEU A 447 -29.28 -0.09 1.77
N GLY A 448 -30.13 0.18 2.76
CA GLY A 448 -31.44 -0.48 2.94
C GLY A 448 -32.41 -0.26 1.80
N ARG A 449 -32.37 0.89 1.11
CA ARG A 449 -33.19 1.12 -0.11
C ARG A 449 -32.86 0.14 -1.24
N HIS A 450 -31.63 -0.36 -1.28
CA HIS A 450 -31.12 -1.26 -2.30
C HIS A 450 -31.00 -2.72 -1.83
N GLY A 451 -31.41 -3.03 -0.59
CA GLY A 451 -31.20 -4.34 0.01
C GLY A 451 -29.72 -4.72 0.20
N ALA A 452 -28.81 -3.73 0.16
CA ALA A 452 -27.38 -3.96 0.20
C ALA A 452 -26.89 -4.24 1.63
N VAL A 453 -25.92 -5.14 1.77
CA VAL A 453 -25.27 -5.49 3.04
C VAL A 453 -24.30 -4.38 3.46
N PHE A 454 -24.39 -3.93 4.70
CA PHE A 454 -23.44 -3.01 5.31
C PHE A 454 -22.22 -3.82 5.75
N ASN A 455 -21.07 -3.64 5.10
CA ASN A 455 -19.83 -4.31 5.48
C ASN A 455 -18.89 -3.33 6.19
N PHE A 456 -18.39 -3.70 7.37
CA PHE A 456 -17.67 -2.78 8.26
C PHE A 456 -16.36 -3.36 8.79
N THR A 457 -15.31 -2.53 8.84
CA THR A 457 -13.97 -2.93 9.32
C THR A 457 -13.79 -2.71 10.84
N CYS A 458 -12.60 -3.01 11.37
CA CYS A 458 -12.22 -2.86 12.80
C CYS A 458 -12.95 -3.80 13.79
N VAL A 459 -13.58 -4.87 13.30
CA VAL A 459 -14.35 -5.86 14.10
C VAL A 459 -13.48 -6.64 15.09
N GLU A 460 -12.17 -6.67 14.87
CA GLU A 460 -11.16 -7.33 15.71
C GLU A 460 -10.56 -6.44 16.80
N MET A 461 -10.74 -5.12 16.68
CA MET A 461 -10.05 -4.14 17.53
C MET A 461 -10.73 -3.99 18.89
N ARG A 462 -9.91 -3.71 19.90
CA ARG A 462 -10.36 -3.42 21.28
C ARG A 462 -9.88 -2.05 21.72
N ASP A 463 -10.67 -1.35 22.53
CA ASP A 463 -10.37 0.00 23.01
C ASP A 463 -9.04 0.02 23.81
N GLY A 464 -8.81 -1.03 24.62
CA GLY A 464 -7.59 -1.21 25.41
C GLY A 464 -6.32 -1.61 24.64
N GLU A 465 -6.40 -1.81 23.32
CA GLU A 465 -5.23 -2.02 22.45
C GLU A 465 -4.72 -0.71 21.80
N GLN A 466 -5.47 0.38 21.97
CA GLN A 466 -5.22 1.65 21.27
C GLN A 466 -4.36 2.62 22.11
N PRO A 467 -3.56 3.50 21.48
CA PRO A 467 -2.89 4.58 22.19
C PRO A 467 -3.90 5.49 22.90
N SER A 468 -3.69 5.71 24.20
CA SER A 468 -4.61 6.48 25.07
C SER A 468 -4.91 7.88 24.55
N GLU A 469 -3.88 8.52 24.02
CA GLU A 469 -3.86 9.84 23.45
C GLU A 469 -4.67 9.90 22.14
N ALA A 470 -4.66 8.84 21.33
CA ALA A 470 -5.43 8.78 20.08
C ALA A 470 -6.96 8.82 20.30
N CYS A 471 -7.43 8.75 21.55
CA CYS A 471 -8.84 8.91 21.93
C CYS A 471 -9.78 7.89 21.25
N CYS A 472 -9.24 6.74 20.86
CA CYS A 472 -9.92 5.72 20.07
C CYS A 472 -11.07 5.04 20.81
N ARG A 473 -12.11 4.60 20.07
CA ARG A 473 -13.12 3.64 20.54
C ARG A 473 -13.64 2.71 19.44
N PRO A 474 -12.82 1.78 18.90
CA PRO A 474 -13.31 0.78 17.96
C PRO A 474 -14.53 0.01 18.47
N GLU A 475 -14.58 -0.37 19.75
CA GLU A 475 -15.71 -1.12 20.30
C GLU A 475 -16.98 -0.27 20.37
N GLY A 476 -16.85 1.02 20.72
CA GLY A 476 -17.96 1.97 20.73
C GLY A 476 -18.50 2.29 19.33
N LEU A 477 -17.61 2.41 18.35
CA LEU A 477 -17.93 2.66 16.95
C LEU A 477 -18.66 1.46 16.30
N VAL A 478 -18.15 0.24 16.49
CA VAL A 478 -18.82 -0.98 16.00
C VAL A 478 -20.23 -1.12 16.58
N LYS A 479 -20.44 -0.74 17.85
CA LYS A 479 -21.76 -0.71 18.50
C LYS A 479 -22.71 0.31 17.89
N GLN A 480 -22.21 1.49 17.52
CA GLN A 480 -23.01 2.49 16.80
C GLN A 480 -23.43 1.97 15.43
N VAL A 481 -22.48 1.46 14.63
CA VAL A 481 -22.76 0.96 13.27
C VAL A 481 -23.73 -0.23 13.30
N ALA A 482 -23.58 -1.16 14.25
CA ALA A 482 -24.52 -2.27 14.42
C ALA A 482 -25.93 -1.81 14.84
N ALA A 483 -26.06 -0.73 15.63
CA ALA A 483 -27.34 -0.14 15.95
C ALA A 483 -27.98 0.57 14.74
N ALA A 484 -27.19 1.33 13.97
CA ALA A 484 -27.61 2.02 12.76
C ALA A 484 -28.06 1.05 11.65
N ALA A 485 -27.31 -0.03 11.43
CA ALA A 485 -27.68 -1.10 10.49
C ALA A 485 -29.00 -1.77 10.89
N ARG A 486 -29.16 -2.14 12.16
CA ARG A 486 -30.41 -2.72 12.69
C ARG A 486 -31.61 -1.78 12.56
N GLU A 487 -31.46 -0.48 12.85
CA GLU A 487 -32.55 0.49 12.69
C GLU A 487 -32.97 0.65 11.22
N ALA A 488 -32.02 0.56 10.29
CA ALA A 488 -32.28 0.59 8.86
C ALA A 488 -32.82 -0.74 8.29
N GLY A 489 -32.90 -1.81 9.08
CA GLY A 489 -33.25 -3.16 8.62
C GLY A 489 -32.17 -3.82 7.73
N VAL A 490 -30.91 -3.37 7.86
CA VAL A 490 -29.80 -3.79 7.01
C VAL A 490 -28.95 -4.87 7.69
N ALA A 491 -28.64 -5.92 6.93
CA ALA A 491 -27.71 -6.96 7.34
C ALA A 491 -26.27 -6.41 7.48
N LEU A 492 -25.64 -6.65 8.63
CA LEU A 492 -24.25 -6.27 8.91
C LEU A 492 -23.29 -7.44 8.60
N ALA A 493 -22.24 -7.18 7.83
CA ALA A 493 -21.07 -8.03 7.67
C ALA A 493 -19.83 -7.35 8.27
N GLY A 494 -18.79 -8.14 8.57
CA GLY A 494 -17.59 -7.66 9.25
C GLY A 494 -16.28 -8.05 8.59
N GLU A 495 -15.29 -7.17 8.69
CA GLU A 495 -13.88 -7.41 8.32
C GLU A 495 -12.95 -7.00 9.48
N ASN A 496 -11.81 -7.69 9.63
CA ASN A 496 -10.73 -7.17 10.46
C ASN A 496 -9.92 -6.12 9.69
N ALA A 497 -9.59 -5.00 10.33
CA ALA A 497 -8.87 -3.91 9.69
C ALA A 497 -7.36 -4.19 9.55
N LEU A 498 -6.76 -4.87 10.54
CA LEU A 498 -5.34 -5.21 10.55
C LEU A 498 -5.12 -6.73 10.54
N PRO A 499 -4.03 -7.24 9.93
CA PRO A 499 -3.66 -8.65 10.06
C PRO A 499 -3.41 -9.03 11.53
N ARG A 500 -4.20 -9.98 12.04
CA ARG A 500 -4.10 -10.52 13.40
C ARG A 500 -4.12 -12.05 13.33
N TYR A 501 -3.43 -12.72 14.24
CA TYR A 501 -3.37 -14.19 14.35
C TYR A 501 -3.35 -14.68 15.82
N ASP A 502 -3.63 -13.78 16.75
CA ASP A 502 -3.73 -14.01 18.19
C ASP A 502 -5.17 -14.36 18.60
N GLU A 503 -5.31 -15.17 19.65
CA GLU A 503 -6.63 -15.60 20.12
C GLU A 503 -7.49 -14.43 20.63
N MET A 504 -6.90 -13.33 21.11
CA MET A 504 -7.65 -12.17 21.59
C MET A 504 -8.43 -11.48 20.46
N ALA A 505 -7.82 -11.29 19.28
CA ALA A 505 -8.51 -10.77 18.10
C ALA A 505 -9.61 -11.72 17.62
N HIS A 506 -9.33 -13.03 17.59
CA HIS A 506 -10.31 -14.06 17.20
C HIS A 506 -11.51 -14.11 18.15
N GLU A 507 -11.28 -13.99 19.46
CA GLU A 507 -12.35 -13.93 20.45
C GLU A 507 -13.14 -12.62 20.40
N GLN A 508 -12.51 -11.49 20.08
CA GLN A 508 -13.23 -10.23 19.84
C GLN A 508 -14.18 -10.38 18.64
N ILE A 509 -13.69 -10.88 17.50
CA ILE A 509 -14.52 -11.12 16.30
C ILE A 509 -15.70 -12.04 16.62
N VAL A 510 -15.46 -13.17 17.29
CA VAL A 510 -16.53 -14.13 17.67
C VAL A 510 -17.56 -13.49 18.59
N ASN A 511 -17.16 -12.67 19.56
CA ASN A 511 -18.11 -11.97 20.43
C ASN A 511 -18.92 -10.93 19.64
N THR A 512 -18.28 -10.05 18.86
CA THR A 512 -18.95 -9.05 18.03
C THR A 512 -19.98 -9.69 17.10
N ALA A 513 -19.56 -10.72 16.35
CA ALA A 513 -20.38 -11.39 15.34
C ALA A 513 -21.58 -12.18 15.89
N THR A 514 -21.57 -12.54 17.18
CA THR A 514 -22.60 -13.37 17.82
C THR A 514 -23.42 -12.68 18.91
N VAL A 515 -23.05 -11.47 19.35
CA VAL A 515 -23.68 -10.78 20.49
C VAL A 515 -24.18 -9.37 20.14
N GLU A 516 -23.40 -8.58 19.41
CA GLU A 516 -23.52 -7.11 19.54
C GLU A 516 -24.45 -6.42 18.52
N ALA A 517 -24.99 -7.16 17.54
CA ALA A 517 -26.11 -6.68 16.72
C ALA A 517 -27.48 -6.74 17.43
N GLY A 518 -27.52 -6.97 18.75
CA GLY A 518 -28.73 -6.81 19.57
C GLY A 518 -29.71 -7.99 19.49
N GLY A 519 -29.19 -9.20 19.29
CA GLY A 519 -29.97 -10.44 19.16
C GLY A 519 -29.89 -11.07 17.77
N GLU A 520 -29.55 -10.28 16.74
CA GLU A 520 -29.19 -10.80 15.43
C GLU A 520 -27.69 -11.13 15.34
N LYS A 521 -27.31 -11.96 14.36
CA LYS A 521 -25.94 -12.40 14.10
C LYS A 521 -25.41 -11.70 12.84
N MET A 522 -24.10 -11.49 12.73
CA MET A 522 -23.51 -11.00 11.48
C MET A 522 -23.84 -11.90 10.29
N ALA A 523 -24.05 -11.30 9.11
CA ALA A 523 -24.41 -12.02 7.89
C ALA A 523 -23.24 -12.82 7.30
N ALA A 524 -22.01 -12.32 7.48
CA ALA A 524 -20.74 -12.96 7.16
C ALA A 524 -19.60 -12.24 7.91
N PHE A 525 -18.45 -12.90 8.02
CA PHE A 525 -17.19 -12.27 8.39
C PHE A 525 -16.10 -12.62 7.36
N THR A 526 -15.33 -11.62 6.93
CA THR A 526 -14.28 -11.78 5.92
C THR A 526 -12.90 -11.47 6.50
N TYR A 527 -12.02 -12.47 6.48
CA TYR A 527 -10.71 -12.42 7.12
C TYR A 527 -9.65 -11.78 6.21
N LEU A 528 -9.04 -10.69 6.68
CA LEU A 528 -7.95 -9.97 6.01
C LEU A 528 -6.60 -10.44 6.59
N ARG A 529 -5.71 -11.09 5.82
CA ARG A 529 -5.80 -11.55 4.43
C ARG A 529 -5.07 -12.89 4.30
N MET A 530 -5.40 -13.70 3.29
CA MET A 530 -4.66 -14.93 2.99
C MET A 530 -3.21 -14.58 2.60
N GLY A 531 -2.24 -15.22 3.26
CA GLY A 531 -0.81 -15.03 3.02
C GLY A 531 0.05 -16.04 3.79
N PRO A 532 1.38 -16.04 3.60
CA PRO A 532 2.27 -17.04 4.19
C PRO A 532 2.25 -17.09 5.72
N GLU A 533 1.91 -15.98 6.39
CA GLU A 533 1.78 -15.89 7.85
C GLU A 533 0.56 -16.66 8.38
N LEU A 534 -0.58 -16.61 7.67
CA LEU A 534 -1.79 -17.37 8.02
C LEU A 534 -1.53 -18.89 8.00
N PHE A 535 -0.67 -19.33 7.09
CA PHE A 535 -0.29 -20.73 6.91
C PHE A 535 0.89 -21.19 7.81
N GLN A 536 1.40 -20.34 8.72
CA GLN A 536 2.34 -20.80 9.75
C GLN A 536 1.61 -21.75 10.73
N PRO A 537 2.23 -22.86 11.19
CA PRO A 537 1.51 -23.93 11.88
C PRO A 537 0.63 -23.51 13.07
N GLU A 538 1.11 -22.61 13.93
CA GLU A 538 0.36 -22.13 15.11
C GLU A 538 -0.72 -21.09 14.74
N ASN A 539 -0.46 -20.23 13.75
CA ASN A 539 -1.45 -19.28 13.24
C ASN A 539 -2.60 -20.03 12.55
N TRP A 540 -2.26 -21.06 11.76
CA TRP A 540 -3.22 -21.94 11.12
C TRP A 540 -4.03 -22.74 12.15
N ARG A 541 -3.40 -23.26 13.21
CA ARG A 541 -4.11 -23.95 14.31
C ARG A 541 -5.17 -23.05 14.97
N ARG A 542 -4.83 -21.79 15.23
CA ARG A 542 -5.76 -20.79 15.77
C ARG A 542 -6.85 -20.43 14.77
N PHE A 543 -6.50 -20.19 13.51
CA PHE A 543 -7.45 -19.87 12.45
C PHE A 543 -8.51 -20.98 12.25
N VAL A 544 -8.09 -22.25 12.22
CA VAL A 544 -9.01 -23.40 12.13
C VAL A 544 -9.94 -23.47 13.36
N ALA A 545 -9.42 -23.19 14.57
CA ALA A 545 -10.25 -23.12 15.77
C ALA A 545 -11.24 -21.94 15.74
N PHE A 546 -10.81 -20.77 15.24
CA PHE A 546 -11.65 -19.59 15.03
C PHE A 546 -12.79 -19.86 14.04
N VAL A 547 -12.52 -20.47 12.90
CA VAL A 547 -13.54 -20.85 11.90
C VAL A 547 -14.61 -21.76 12.52
N LYS A 548 -14.21 -22.70 13.39
CA LYS A 548 -15.15 -23.57 14.12
C LYS A 548 -15.97 -22.81 15.17
N LYS A 549 -15.33 -21.98 16.01
CA LYS A 549 -16.02 -21.07 16.96
C LYS A 549 -17.08 -20.20 16.24
N MET A 550 -16.77 -19.70 15.04
CA MET A 550 -17.71 -18.92 14.21
C MET A 550 -18.87 -19.75 13.64
N ALA A 551 -18.62 -20.98 13.18
CA ALA A 551 -19.62 -21.86 12.59
C ALA A 551 -20.62 -22.47 13.60
N GLU A 552 -20.20 -22.67 14.86
CA GLU A 552 -21.04 -23.20 15.93
C GLU A 552 -22.02 -22.14 16.49
N GLY A 553 -21.56 -20.90 16.67
CA GLY A 553 -22.33 -19.84 17.32
C GLY A 553 -22.40 -19.98 18.85
N ARG A 554 -23.26 -19.17 19.50
CA ARG A 554 -23.23 -18.94 20.96
C ARG A 554 -24.37 -19.62 21.76
N GLU A 555 -25.19 -20.46 21.14
CA GLU A 555 -26.45 -20.96 21.73
C GLU A 555 -26.34 -22.40 22.28
N GLY A 556 -26.26 -22.50 23.60
CA GLY A 556 -26.65 -23.68 24.38
C GLY A 556 -25.65 -24.85 24.38
N VAL A 557 -24.82 -24.93 25.43
CA VAL A 557 -23.86 -26.03 25.71
C VAL A 557 -23.16 -26.51 24.44
N GLY A 558 -22.43 -25.59 23.80
CA GLY A 558 -21.47 -25.95 22.76
C GLY A 558 -20.44 -26.95 23.30
N PRO A 559 -19.68 -27.63 22.42
CA PRO A 559 -18.61 -28.51 22.84
C PRO A 559 -17.66 -27.76 23.80
N CYS A 560 -17.17 -28.44 24.84
CA CYS A 560 -16.14 -27.88 25.71
C CYS A 560 -14.99 -27.31 24.85
N ARG A 561 -14.31 -26.25 25.30
CA ARG A 561 -13.18 -25.65 24.57
C ARG A 561 -12.19 -26.71 24.06
N GLU A 562 -11.90 -27.71 24.90
CA GLU A 562 -11.07 -28.88 24.60
C GLU A 562 -11.57 -29.74 23.41
N LEU A 563 -12.90 -29.85 23.21
CA LEU A 563 -13.49 -30.58 22.09
C LEU A 563 -13.34 -29.79 20.79
N VAL A 564 -13.62 -28.49 20.80
CA VAL A 564 -13.41 -27.60 19.64
C VAL A 564 -11.93 -27.58 19.25
N GLU A 565 -11.02 -27.52 20.23
CA GLU A 565 -9.58 -27.58 20.02
C GLU A 565 -9.13 -28.94 19.47
N ARG A 566 -9.57 -30.08 20.03
CA ARG A 566 -9.26 -31.42 19.49
C ARG A 566 -9.86 -31.65 18.10
N GLU A 567 -10.95 -30.97 17.74
CA GLU A 567 -11.48 -30.98 16.38
C GLU A 567 -10.74 -30.05 15.43
N ALA A 568 -10.28 -28.89 15.90
CA ALA A 568 -9.37 -28.05 15.13
C ALA A 568 -8.07 -28.81 14.84
N GLU A 569 -7.50 -29.52 15.82
CA GLU A 569 -6.33 -30.38 15.64
C GLU A 569 -6.53 -31.45 14.56
N ARG A 570 -7.68 -32.15 14.53
CA ARG A 570 -8.00 -33.12 13.46
C ARG A 570 -7.97 -32.46 12.07
N SER A 571 -8.60 -31.30 11.93
CA SER A 571 -8.59 -30.52 10.68
C SER A 571 -7.18 -30.04 10.31
N VAL A 572 -6.40 -29.53 11.27
CA VAL A 572 -5.02 -29.05 11.09
C VAL A 572 -4.13 -30.17 10.55
N HIS A 573 -4.16 -31.36 11.16
CA HIS A 573 -3.39 -32.52 10.69
C HIS A 573 -3.79 -32.93 9.27
N ALA A 574 -5.09 -32.95 8.95
CA ALA A 574 -5.57 -33.25 7.60
C ALA A 574 -5.12 -32.21 6.56
N THR A 575 -5.08 -30.93 6.94
CA THR A 575 -4.60 -29.84 6.06
C THR A 575 -3.08 -29.75 5.93
N GLY A 576 -2.31 -30.40 6.81
CA GLY A 576 -0.85 -30.26 6.89
C GLY A 576 -0.12 -30.34 5.54
N PRO A 577 -0.37 -31.35 4.68
CA PRO A 577 0.25 -31.44 3.36
C PRO A 577 -0.11 -30.27 2.43
N LEU A 578 -1.37 -29.80 2.44
CA LEU A 578 -1.84 -28.69 1.62
C LEU A 578 -1.29 -27.34 2.10
N VAL A 579 -1.12 -27.17 3.41
CA VAL A 579 -0.51 -25.99 4.03
C VAL A 579 0.99 -25.95 3.71
N GLN A 580 1.67 -27.09 3.80
CA GLN A 580 3.08 -27.22 3.41
C GLN A 580 3.27 -26.95 1.90
N GLU A 581 2.39 -27.48 1.04
CA GLU A 581 2.41 -27.19 -0.40
C GLU A 581 2.13 -25.70 -0.69
N ALA A 582 1.13 -25.09 -0.05
CA ALA A 582 0.84 -23.67 -0.18
C ALA A 582 2.01 -22.76 0.25
N ALA A 583 2.81 -23.18 1.23
CA ALA A 583 4.02 -22.50 1.66
C ALA A 583 5.21 -22.74 0.70
N ASP A 584 5.47 -23.99 0.32
CA ASP A 584 6.67 -24.40 -0.43
C ASP A 584 6.62 -24.04 -1.92
N LEU A 585 5.44 -23.92 -2.52
CA LEU A 585 5.28 -23.65 -3.96
C LEU A 585 5.53 -22.19 -4.34
N GLN A 586 6.80 -21.76 -4.24
CA GLN A 586 7.27 -20.54 -4.87
C GLN A 586 7.59 -20.77 -6.35
N GLU A 587 6.59 -20.61 -7.21
CA GLU A 587 6.75 -20.53 -8.67
C GLU A 587 7.68 -19.35 -9.04
N ASP A 588 8.72 -19.61 -9.84
CA ASP A 588 9.53 -18.54 -10.45
C ASP A 588 8.82 -17.93 -11.68
N GLN A 589 9.42 -16.91 -12.31
CA GLN A 589 8.80 -16.20 -13.46
C GLN A 589 8.53 -17.10 -14.69
N SER A 590 9.05 -18.34 -14.72
CA SER A 590 8.77 -19.34 -15.75
C SER A 590 7.77 -20.42 -15.33
N GLY A 591 7.25 -20.38 -14.11
CA GLY A 591 6.32 -21.39 -13.57
C GLY A 591 7.00 -22.69 -13.10
N LEU A 592 8.33 -22.74 -13.06
CA LEU A 592 9.06 -23.82 -12.40
C LEU A 592 9.05 -23.68 -10.88
N LEU A 593 9.03 -24.82 -10.20
CA LEU A 593 9.03 -24.94 -8.75
C LEU A 593 10.46 -24.97 -8.22
N ARG A 594 10.70 -24.27 -7.11
CA ARG A 594 11.96 -24.33 -6.34
C ARG A 594 11.64 -24.35 -4.84
N PRO A 595 12.41 -25.09 -4.01
CA PRO A 595 12.25 -25.03 -2.56
C PRO A 595 12.44 -23.60 -2.03
N ILE A 596 11.76 -23.25 -0.94
CA ILE A 596 11.88 -21.93 -0.31
C ILE A 596 13.34 -21.69 0.12
N ASN A 597 13.99 -20.72 -0.50
CA ASN A 597 15.11 -20.03 0.13
C ASN A 597 14.59 -18.71 0.69
N THR A 598 14.25 -18.69 1.98
CA THR A 598 13.55 -17.56 2.64
C THR A 598 14.31 -16.23 2.48
N LYS A 599 15.64 -16.31 2.34
CA LYS A 599 16.53 -15.17 2.07
C LYS A 599 16.22 -14.51 0.71
N THR A 600 15.86 -15.29 -0.30
CA THR A 600 15.58 -14.78 -1.66
C THR A 600 14.30 -13.94 -1.73
N LEU A 601 13.26 -14.29 -0.95
CA LEU A 601 12.03 -13.49 -0.82
C LEU A 601 12.30 -12.11 -0.22
N VAL A 602 13.01 -12.07 0.91
CA VAL A 602 13.42 -10.83 1.58
C VAL A 602 14.30 -9.98 0.65
N HIS A 603 15.24 -10.61 -0.07
CA HIS A 603 16.08 -9.91 -1.06
C HIS A 603 15.27 -9.40 -2.27
N ALA A 604 14.17 -10.03 -2.66
CA ALA A 604 13.30 -9.54 -3.74
C ALA A 604 12.50 -8.30 -3.31
N GLN A 605 11.91 -8.31 -2.12
CA GLN A 605 11.23 -7.14 -1.54
C GLN A 605 12.22 -5.98 -1.28
N TYR A 606 13.44 -6.28 -0.82
CA TYR A 606 14.51 -5.28 -0.68
C TYR A 606 14.92 -4.67 -2.04
N ARG A 607 15.08 -5.49 -3.09
CA ARG A 607 15.34 -5.01 -4.46
C ARG A 607 14.21 -4.12 -5.01
N TYR A 608 12.95 -4.45 -4.74
CA TYR A 608 11.81 -3.62 -5.13
C TYR A 608 11.84 -2.23 -4.44
N ARG A 609 12.12 -2.19 -3.14
CA ARG A 609 12.30 -0.94 -2.38
C ARG A 609 13.51 -0.12 -2.88
N LEU A 610 14.59 -0.76 -3.31
CA LEU A 610 15.73 -0.08 -3.95
C LEU A 610 15.38 0.53 -5.31
N LEU A 611 14.58 -0.15 -6.13
CA LEU A 611 14.13 0.35 -7.44
C LEU A 611 13.18 1.55 -7.32
N GLN A 612 12.29 1.54 -6.32
CA GLN A 612 11.47 2.72 -6.01
C GLN A 612 12.31 3.91 -5.52
N LYS A 613 13.35 3.67 -4.71
CA LYS A 613 14.28 4.73 -4.26
C LYS A 613 15.13 5.31 -5.40
N SER A 614 15.61 4.49 -6.35
CA SER A 614 16.50 4.97 -7.41
C SER A 614 15.80 5.84 -8.46
N ALA A 615 14.48 5.66 -8.66
CA ALA A 615 13.66 6.53 -9.52
C ALA A 615 13.66 8.00 -9.04
N ALA A 616 13.79 8.24 -7.73
CA ALA A 616 13.82 9.58 -7.14
C ALA A 616 15.19 10.29 -7.23
N SER A 617 16.24 9.62 -7.74
CA SER A 617 17.60 10.18 -7.81
C SER A 617 18.25 10.06 -9.19
N ALA A 618 17.57 10.56 -10.22
CA ALA A 618 18.27 10.94 -11.45
C ALA A 618 19.38 11.97 -11.10
N VAL A 619 20.57 11.79 -11.67
CA VAL A 619 21.79 12.58 -11.40
C VAL A 619 22.44 12.34 -10.01
N SER A 620 22.88 11.10 -9.77
CA SER A 620 24.23 10.92 -9.22
C SER A 620 24.95 9.75 -9.92
N ARG A 621 26.28 9.86 -10.11
CA ARG A 621 27.07 8.81 -10.76
C ARG A 621 27.46 7.74 -9.73
N ILE A 622 26.78 6.59 -9.76
CA ILE A 622 27.20 5.41 -9.00
C ILE A 622 28.61 5.01 -9.42
N GLN A 623 29.60 5.20 -8.53
CA GLN A 623 30.96 4.73 -8.74
C GLN A 623 31.05 3.23 -8.41
N LYS A 624 31.76 2.46 -9.25
CA LYS A 624 31.85 1.00 -9.11
C LYS A 624 32.77 0.59 -7.95
N GLY A 625 32.27 -0.33 -7.12
CA GLY A 625 33.02 -1.43 -6.51
C GLY A 625 34.34 -1.12 -5.80
N LEU A 626 34.26 -0.74 -4.53
CA LEU A 626 35.37 -0.89 -3.57
C LEU A 626 34.84 -1.52 -2.27
N ILE A 627 35.44 -2.63 -1.86
CA ILE A 627 35.29 -3.18 -0.51
C ILE A 627 36.03 -2.24 0.45
N ARG A 628 35.40 -1.83 1.55
CA ARG A 628 36.02 -0.94 2.55
C ARG A 628 35.95 -1.61 3.93
N TYR A 629 37.08 -1.66 4.62
CA TYR A 629 37.13 -2.05 6.03
C TYR A 629 37.13 -0.78 6.87
N LEU A 630 36.11 -0.62 7.72
CA LEU A 630 35.92 0.55 8.57
C LEU A 630 35.90 0.10 10.03
N TYR A 631 36.55 0.85 10.92
CA TYR A 631 36.38 0.68 12.36
C TYR A 631 35.61 1.85 12.94
N LEU A 632 34.41 1.56 13.45
CA LEU A 632 33.58 2.54 14.15
C LEU A 632 33.93 2.50 15.64
N VAL A 633 34.64 3.52 16.11
CA VAL A 633 34.98 3.69 17.52
C VAL A 633 33.87 4.49 18.21
N VAL A 634 33.25 3.90 19.22
CA VAL A 634 32.14 4.46 19.99
C VAL A 634 32.61 4.74 21.42
N ASP A 635 32.53 6.00 21.85
CA ASP A 635 32.87 6.34 23.23
C ASP A 635 31.71 6.00 24.18
N LEU A 636 32.01 5.20 25.20
CA LEU A 636 31.14 4.85 26.32
C LEU A 636 31.72 5.34 27.66
N SER A 637 32.57 6.37 27.63
CA SER A 637 33.03 7.09 28.82
C SER A 637 31.87 7.75 29.60
N ARG A 638 32.19 8.28 30.78
CA ARG A 638 31.23 9.03 31.60
C ARG A 638 30.62 10.23 30.87
N ALA A 639 31.33 10.84 29.91
CA ALA A 639 30.83 11.97 29.12
C ALA A 639 29.71 11.57 28.13
N ALA A 640 29.66 10.30 27.71
CA ALA A 640 28.54 9.74 26.96
C ALA A 640 27.32 9.42 27.87
N SER A 641 27.54 9.23 29.17
CA SER A 641 26.47 8.96 30.15
C SER A 641 25.75 10.23 30.62
N GLU A 642 26.28 11.42 30.35
CA GLU A 642 25.63 12.69 30.65
C GLU A 642 24.25 12.80 29.98
N MET A 643 23.28 13.39 30.70
CA MET A 643 21.97 13.73 30.17
C MET A 643 21.96 15.15 29.61
N ASP A 644 21.40 15.28 28.40
CA ASP A 644 21.23 16.54 27.70
C ASP A 644 19.74 16.63 27.32
N TYR A 645 18.99 17.36 28.14
CA TYR A 645 17.52 17.31 28.16
C TYR A 645 17.00 15.87 28.42
N CYS A 646 15.89 15.47 27.78
CA CYS A 646 15.10 14.28 28.12
C CYS A 646 15.76 12.91 27.85
N ARG A 647 17.01 12.83 27.34
CA ARG A 647 17.72 11.56 27.06
C ARG A 647 19.23 11.71 27.33
N SER A 648 19.95 10.61 27.52
CA SER A 648 21.42 10.62 27.64
C SER A 648 22.11 10.69 26.28
N ARG A 649 23.33 11.25 26.25
CA ARG A 649 24.12 11.35 25.00
C ARG A 649 24.41 9.98 24.40
N MET A 650 24.56 8.93 25.20
CA MET A 650 24.70 7.54 24.76
C MET A 650 23.53 7.08 23.87
N VAL A 651 22.29 7.50 24.16
CA VAL A 651 21.12 7.18 23.33
C VAL A 651 21.16 7.95 22.00
N ALA A 652 21.69 9.17 21.98
CA ALA A 652 21.91 9.92 20.74
C ALA A 652 23.06 9.30 19.91
N ILE A 653 24.17 8.93 20.55
CA ILE A 653 25.32 8.26 19.92
C ILE A 653 24.89 6.93 19.29
N ALA A 654 24.10 6.12 20.01
CA ALA A 654 23.56 4.86 19.49
C ALA A 654 22.71 5.07 18.21
N LYS A 655 21.78 6.03 18.22
CA LYS A 655 20.96 6.36 17.03
C LYS A 655 21.77 6.92 15.86
N CYS A 656 22.79 7.74 16.14
CA CYS A 656 23.69 8.25 15.11
C CYS A 656 24.56 7.12 14.53
N ALA A 657 25.01 6.17 15.35
CA ALA A 657 25.74 4.99 14.89
C ALA A 657 24.86 4.07 14.04
N GLU A 658 23.62 3.78 14.48
CA GLU A 658 22.61 3.01 13.75
C GLU A 658 22.36 3.61 12.34
N ALA A 659 22.05 4.90 12.28
CA ALA A 659 21.82 5.61 11.02
C ALA A 659 23.08 5.63 10.12
N PHE A 660 24.26 5.86 10.70
CA PHE A 660 25.53 5.86 9.96
C PHE A 660 25.90 4.48 9.40
N VAL A 661 25.74 3.40 10.20
CA VAL A 661 25.98 2.02 9.77
C VAL A 661 25.07 1.67 8.60
N ARG A 662 23.78 2.02 8.68
CA ARG A 662 22.79 1.80 7.62
C ARG A 662 23.18 2.52 6.32
N GLU A 663 23.44 3.83 6.40
CA GLU A 663 23.83 4.65 5.25
C GLU A 663 25.17 4.20 4.65
N PHE A 664 26.13 3.79 5.48
CA PHE A 664 27.39 3.22 5.01
C PHE A 664 27.17 1.92 4.24
N TYR A 665 26.29 1.02 4.70
CA TYR A 665 25.99 -0.22 3.98
C TYR A 665 25.17 0.01 2.70
N ASP A 666 24.18 0.91 2.71
CA ASP A 666 23.43 1.29 1.50
C ASP A 666 24.36 1.92 0.43
N GLN A 667 25.37 2.71 0.83
CA GLN A 667 26.38 3.27 -0.09
C GLN A 667 27.53 2.30 -0.44
N ASN A 668 27.82 1.30 0.40
CA ASN A 668 29.02 0.45 0.30
C ASN A 668 28.68 -1.03 0.61
N PRO A 669 27.80 -1.69 -0.18
CA PRO A 669 27.17 -2.96 0.21
C PRO A 669 28.09 -4.17 0.36
N LEU A 670 29.37 -4.05 -0.03
CA LEU A 670 30.39 -5.11 0.07
C LEU A 670 31.43 -4.84 1.16
N SER A 671 31.19 -3.87 2.04
CA SER A 671 32.13 -3.41 3.06
C SER A 671 31.94 -4.11 4.41
N HIS A 672 32.91 -3.95 5.30
CA HIS A 672 32.88 -4.50 6.66
C HIS A 672 33.11 -3.41 7.70
N ILE A 673 32.18 -3.27 8.66
CA ILE A 673 32.38 -2.44 9.85
C ILE A 673 32.76 -3.32 11.03
N GLY A 674 33.94 -3.10 11.61
CA GLY A 674 34.26 -3.55 12.97
C GLY A 674 33.85 -2.49 13.99
N ILE A 675 33.16 -2.86 15.06
CA ILE A 675 32.75 -1.91 16.11
C ILE A 675 33.63 -2.09 17.34
N VAL A 676 34.12 -0.96 17.86
CA VAL A 676 35.04 -0.88 19.00
C VAL A 676 34.48 0.14 19.99
N THR A 677 34.33 -0.24 21.25
CA THR A 677 33.89 0.67 22.33
C THR A 677 35.03 1.01 23.27
N THR A 678 35.20 2.30 23.59
CA THR A 678 36.13 2.76 24.63
C THR A 678 35.38 3.05 25.93
N LYS A 679 35.79 2.45 27.04
CA LYS A 679 35.20 2.67 28.37
C LYS A 679 36.24 2.52 29.47
N ASP A 680 36.25 3.44 30.44
CA ASP A 680 37.12 3.40 31.63
C ASP A 680 38.62 3.16 31.32
N GLY A 681 39.09 3.69 30.18
CA GLY A 681 40.47 3.53 29.69
C GLY A 681 40.75 2.25 28.89
N ILE A 682 39.77 1.34 28.80
CA ILE A 682 39.88 0.04 28.13
C ILE A 682 39.14 0.09 26.78
N THR A 683 39.67 -0.65 25.80
CA THR A 683 39.12 -0.75 24.44
C THR A 683 38.58 -2.17 24.21
N HIS A 684 37.28 -2.29 23.95
CA HIS A 684 36.60 -3.58 23.72
C HIS A 684 36.14 -3.70 22.26
N ARG A 685 36.43 -4.84 21.61
CA ARG A 685 35.93 -5.19 20.27
C ARG A 685 34.57 -5.89 20.41
N LEU A 686 33.53 -5.43 19.72
CA LEU A 686 32.17 -5.97 19.83
C LEU A 686 31.80 -7.02 18.75
N THR A 687 32.61 -7.14 17.69
CA THR A 687 32.43 -8.13 16.61
C THR A 687 33.36 -9.33 16.87
N ASP A 688 32.93 -10.58 16.69
CA ASP A 688 32.42 -11.09 15.40
C ASP A 688 31.06 -11.82 15.41
N PHE A 689 30.53 -12.24 16.56
CA PHE A 689 29.31 -13.08 16.61
C PHE A 689 28.06 -12.33 17.06
N HIS A 690 28.08 -11.73 18.26
CA HIS A 690 26.90 -11.17 18.91
C HIS A 690 26.21 -10.05 18.10
N PHE A 691 26.99 -9.11 17.56
CA PHE A 691 26.44 -8.07 16.66
C PHE A 691 26.11 -8.61 15.25
N LYS A 692 26.67 -9.75 14.84
CA LYS A 692 26.41 -10.33 13.51
C LYS A 692 25.03 -10.97 13.43
N GLU A 693 24.54 -11.58 14.52
CA GLU A 693 23.16 -12.07 14.58
C GLU A 693 22.16 -10.89 14.55
N LEU A 694 22.32 -9.93 15.47
CA LEU A 694 21.50 -8.71 15.53
C LEU A 694 21.51 -7.89 14.22
N LEU A 695 22.64 -7.83 13.51
CA LEU A 695 22.73 -7.15 12.22
C LEU A 695 22.15 -7.98 11.07
N LEU A 696 22.27 -9.32 11.08
CA LEU A 696 21.63 -10.17 10.06
C LEU A 696 20.10 -10.21 10.21
N GLU A 697 19.59 -10.02 11.43
CA GLU A 697 18.16 -9.86 11.72
C GLU A 697 17.57 -8.54 11.17
N HIS A 698 18.39 -7.48 11.05
CA HIS A 698 17.92 -6.15 10.65
C HIS A 698 18.41 -5.68 9.26
N ALA A 699 19.53 -6.19 8.76
CA ALA A 699 20.16 -5.78 7.48
C ALA A 699 21.13 -6.83 6.90
N PRO A 700 20.65 -7.93 6.27
CA PRO A 700 21.51 -8.92 5.65
C PRO A 700 22.21 -8.38 4.36
N PRO A 701 23.54 -8.58 4.20
CA PRO A 701 24.28 -8.06 3.05
C PRO A 701 24.06 -8.88 1.76
N PRO A 702 24.17 -8.26 0.57
CA PRO A 702 23.99 -8.94 -0.72
C PRO A 702 25.20 -9.83 -1.09
N PRO A 703 24.99 -10.94 -1.82
CA PRO A 703 26.07 -11.80 -2.28
C PRO A 703 26.88 -11.14 -3.42
N ALA A 704 28.21 -11.28 -3.36
CA ALA A 704 29.14 -10.86 -4.40
C ALA A 704 29.76 -12.07 -5.13
N VAL A 705 30.12 -11.86 -6.40
CA VAL A 705 30.93 -12.80 -7.20
C VAL A 705 32.31 -12.18 -7.36
N ALA A 706 33.38 -12.95 -7.09
CA ALA A 706 34.69 -12.40 -6.69
C ALA A 706 35.58 -11.86 -7.83
N GLU A 707 35.12 -11.85 -9.08
CA GLU A 707 36.00 -11.95 -10.26
C GLU A 707 36.48 -10.61 -10.88
N TYR A 708 36.07 -9.46 -10.34
CA TYR A 708 36.29 -8.14 -10.99
C TYR A 708 36.80 -7.02 -10.07
N ALA A 709 37.76 -7.29 -9.18
CA ALA A 709 38.38 -6.29 -8.32
C ALA A 709 39.85 -6.02 -8.69
N VAL A 710 40.15 -4.81 -9.18
CA VAL A 710 41.52 -4.28 -9.36
C VAL A 710 41.59 -2.87 -8.76
N ALA A 711 42.55 -2.64 -7.87
CA ALA A 711 42.58 -1.46 -7.00
C ALA A 711 43.08 -0.17 -7.70
N ASN A 712 42.59 0.98 -7.22
CA ASN A 712 43.13 2.32 -7.52
C ASN A 712 42.99 3.23 -6.29
N LEU A 713 43.98 4.11 -6.06
CA LEU A 713 44.10 4.94 -4.85
C LEU A 713 43.48 6.34 -5.02
N ILE A 714 42.89 6.87 -3.93
CA ILE A 714 42.40 8.26 -3.82
C ILE A 714 42.88 8.87 -2.50
N LYS A 715 43.38 10.12 -2.52
CA LYS A 715 43.83 10.83 -1.30
C LYS A 715 42.67 11.50 -0.57
N MET A 716 42.70 11.46 0.77
CA MET A 716 41.85 12.24 1.67
C MET A 716 42.69 13.24 2.49
N GLY A 717 42.14 14.43 2.77
CA GLY A 717 42.88 15.56 3.33
C GLY A 717 42.84 15.65 4.87
N PHE A 718 44.02 15.63 5.49
CA PHE A 718 44.21 15.79 6.94
C PHE A 718 44.08 17.26 7.40
N PRO A 719 43.78 17.53 8.69
CA PRO A 719 43.80 18.88 9.26
C PRO A 719 45.17 19.55 9.12
N GLN A 720 45.18 20.80 8.67
CA GLN A 720 46.42 21.56 8.47
C GLN A 720 46.79 22.33 9.74
N ARG A 721 48.07 22.26 10.13
CA ARG A 721 48.63 22.97 11.29
C ARG A 721 48.78 24.46 10.94
N GLY A 722 48.20 25.32 11.77
CA GLY A 722 48.31 26.78 11.62
C GLY A 722 49.68 27.30 12.02
N ALA A 723 50.06 28.45 11.45
CA ALA A 723 51.28 29.18 11.83
C ALA A 723 51.22 29.63 13.30
N GLU A 724 52.39 29.75 13.91
CA GLU A 724 52.51 30.07 15.34
C GLU A 724 52.34 31.59 15.59
N GLY A 725 51.81 31.97 16.75
CA GLY A 725 51.49 33.36 17.11
C GLY A 725 50.04 33.79 16.94
N VAL A 726 49.22 33.11 16.12
CA VAL A 726 47.83 33.53 15.84
C VAL A 726 46.87 33.25 17.00
N ILE A 727 46.32 34.31 17.61
CA ILE A 727 45.26 34.23 18.63
C ILE A 727 43.93 33.76 18.00
N ALA A 728 43.24 32.80 18.62
CA ALA A 728 41.88 32.42 18.21
C ALA A 728 41.08 31.70 19.32
N ILE A 729 39.76 31.70 19.19
CA ILE A 729 38.87 30.86 20.00
C ILE A 729 38.94 29.41 19.49
N CYS A 730 39.19 28.45 20.38
CA CYS A 730 39.22 27.03 20.03
C CYS A 730 37.84 26.38 20.19
N SER A 731 37.53 25.39 19.35
CA SER A 731 36.24 24.69 19.43
C SER A 731 36.15 23.73 20.62
N CYS A 732 37.28 23.29 21.17
CA CYS A 732 37.35 22.33 22.28
C CYS A 732 36.93 22.97 23.62
N HIS A 733 37.51 24.13 23.94
CA HIS A 733 37.37 24.77 25.25
C HIS A 733 36.50 26.03 25.22
N LYS A 734 36.12 26.51 24.03
CA LYS A 734 35.38 27.77 23.78
C LYS A 734 36.09 29.07 24.22
N ASP A 735 37.19 28.97 24.96
CA ASP A 735 38.09 30.08 25.28
C ASP A 735 38.91 30.58 24.09
N VAL A 736 39.39 31.82 24.20
CA VAL A 736 40.54 32.34 23.46
C VAL A 736 41.81 31.60 23.91
N LYS A 737 42.60 31.08 22.95
CA LYS A 737 43.93 30.51 23.19
C LYS A 737 44.94 31.13 22.22
N ILE A 738 46.19 31.28 22.69
CA ILE A 738 47.31 31.85 21.93
C ILE A 738 48.28 30.73 21.59
N GLY A 739 48.73 30.64 20.33
CA GLY A 739 49.73 29.66 19.89
C GLY A 739 49.18 28.54 19.00
N ARG A 740 49.80 27.35 19.11
CA ARG A 740 49.69 26.23 18.15
C ARG A 740 48.24 25.72 18.02
N GLY A 741 47.88 25.20 16.84
CA GLY A 741 46.53 24.65 16.59
C GLY A 741 46.35 24.11 15.18
N TYR A 742 45.31 23.31 14.99
CA TYR A 742 45.00 22.62 13.73
C TYR A 742 43.64 23.07 13.19
N THR A 743 43.54 23.22 11.88
CA THR A 743 42.35 23.73 11.18
C THR A 743 41.81 22.68 10.21
N CYS A 744 40.51 22.38 10.29
CA CYS A 744 39.86 21.48 9.33
C CYS A 744 39.77 22.14 7.94
N PRO A 745 40.26 21.53 6.84
CA PRO A 745 40.19 22.13 5.52
C PRO A 745 38.76 22.31 5.00
N ARG A 746 37.80 21.46 5.43
CA ARG A 746 36.38 21.54 5.03
C ARG A 746 35.56 22.54 5.84
N CYS A 747 35.48 22.39 7.17
CA CYS A 747 34.61 23.21 8.02
C CYS A 747 35.30 24.38 8.75
N LYS A 748 36.61 24.58 8.54
CA LYS A 748 37.45 25.66 9.12
C LYS A 748 37.49 25.73 10.66
N ALA A 749 36.88 24.79 11.38
CA ALA A 749 36.99 24.69 12.82
C ALA A 749 38.46 24.50 13.26
N ARG A 750 38.87 25.25 14.30
CA ARG A 750 40.20 25.19 14.90
C ARG A 750 40.18 24.48 16.27
N VAL A 751 41.14 23.59 16.47
CA VAL A 751 41.40 22.85 17.72
C VAL A 751 42.82 23.14 18.21
N CYS A 752 43.05 23.13 19.53
CA CYS A 752 44.37 23.39 20.12
C CYS A 752 45.38 22.29 19.76
N GLU A 753 44.95 21.05 19.91
CA GLU A 753 45.72 19.85 19.61
C GLU A 753 44.83 18.92 18.77
N VAL A 754 45.44 18.12 17.90
CA VAL A 754 44.78 16.88 17.49
C VAL A 754 44.89 15.96 18.70
N VAL A 755 43.74 15.54 19.25
CA VAL A 755 43.69 14.62 20.40
C VAL A 755 44.55 13.40 20.07
N ASN A 756 45.44 13.00 20.98
CA ASN A 756 46.54 12.07 20.69
C ASN A 756 46.11 10.59 20.56
N PHE A 757 44.90 10.36 20.04
CA PHE A 757 44.67 9.19 19.20
C PHE A 757 45.59 9.27 18.00
N GLN A 758 46.38 8.23 17.77
CA GLN A 758 46.90 7.96 16.44
C GLN A 758 45.74 7.64 15.51
N LEU A 759 45.14 8.68 14.92
CA LEU A 759 44.44 8.58 13.64
C LEU A 759 45.48 8.33 12.52
N ASN A 760 46.21 7.23 12.67
CA ASN A 760 46.85 6.50 11.59
C ASN A 760 45.74 5.87 10.73
N VAL A 761 44.98 6.74 10.04
CA VAL A 761 44.23 6.37 8.83
C VAL A 761 45.25 6.25 7.69
N GLY A 762 46.26 5.40 7.92
CA GLY A 762 47.11 4.86 6.89
C GLY A 762 46.30 3.81 6.17
N PHE A 763 45.79 4.15 5.00
CA PHE A 763 45.14 3.19 4.13
C PHE A 763 46.18 2.18 3.64
N VAL A 764 46.26 1.03 4.31
CA VAL A 764 46.64 -0.21 3.65
C VAL A 764 45.42 -0.67 2.87
N VAL A 765 45.61 -0.96 1.58
CA VAL A 765 44.58 -1.41 0.63
C VAL A 765 44.51 -2.93 0.65
#